data_AF-A0A835GJJ6-F1
#
_entry.id   AF-A0A835GJJ6-F1
#
_cell.length_a   1.000
_cell.length_b   1.000
_cell.length_c   1.000
_cell.angle_alpha   90.00
_cell.angle_beta   90.00
_cell.angle_gamma   90.00
#
_symmetry.space_group_name_H-M   'P 1'
#
loop_
_entity.id
_entity.type
_entity.pdbx_description
1 polymer ?
#
loop_
_entity_poly.entity_id
_entity_poly.type
_entity_poly.pdbx_seq_one_letter_code
_entity_poly.pdbx_strand_id
1 'polypeptide(L)'
;MIGPVVFEKIAGNLRNKGIKKQQHKSRHNFCVVPGTKTNDMKYLSVILLFTCLGFSVQKSTPQDDHYIGAVVEYTVTGNVETNLLNYVNLIKTAADQGADIVVFPELTLTNGSTTFGVPIYGNLVQHPVPARSPDLYDEFMVTISNAALQNEIYVVINGRELLDCTVQQPAGEDCPEAKQYIFNTNVVFDRTGKVINRFRKINLFGEHAHTPALRPDLGVFETDFGVVFGHFICFDLMFQVPAVQVRAEKSAVQIQEAYAYSLNVNFLGAGANNVRFGSAGSGIYSGKAGALISIMPGLPTTKVLVAKVPKVPGRVTEPYPGPIYDDPANLDNLKLITDPSLPSHVSRLLELGSQEFTLVDKDVTCTFKVTLAQREGNTPVLYRAFVQDGTNTYAKREVGVAACLLVACKTEDVKSCPYRFNKQEEVTIEKLEIEMRTHQNTYNDTLQCDNIEYFPVTVRYNKFPLSPKNFTYTIKQKDQQQCETKDQNTISVLQKEFLNKKDRETLIFKINAPQNEIVAFGIWGRIYTRDQYRYRAGVFSGVRSYSGVATGGVRICGVYACINETRSSCGERLSTYIANTTGIFEELVITARMPTPVVVYELSTDDSIVYPVTSNVAIMPLESKEYTYTKVAYNNVTVHTMMLTNKFAELYSFALWGRRFATDGQVEDPPIPDEEIETSETPTTPAPGASTVHLLNKLLLTCFIVFVCIRL
;
A
#
# COMPACT_ATOMS: atom_id res chain seq x y z
N MET A 1 -48.10 -40.55 -6.10
CA MET A 1 -47.92 -42.01 -6.27
C MET A 1 -46.68 -42.37 -5.46
N ILE A 2 -46.79 -42.83 -4.20
CA ILE A 2 -47.24 -44.16 -3.73
C ILE A 2 -46.16 -45.23 -4.01
N GLY A 3 -45.73 -45.94 -2.94
CA GLY A 3 -44.64 -46.94 -2.93
C GLY A 3 -45.04 -48.33 -3.46
N PRO A 4 -44.25 -49.40 -3.18
CA PRO A 4 -44.12 -50.05 -1.84
C PRO A 4 -42.64 -50.23 -1.38
N VAL A 5 -42.24 -50.63 -0.14
CA VAL A 5 -42.59 -51.76 0.77
C VAL A 5 -42.15 -53.14 0.18
N VAL A 6 -41.57 -54.14 0.86
CA VAL A 6 -41.42 -54.54 2.29
C VAL A 6 -39.92 -54.54 2.75
N PHE A 7 -39.32 -55.27 3.71
CA PHE A 7 -39.62 -56.43 4.60
C PHE A 7 -38.83 -56.34 5.94
N GLU A 8 -39.00 -57.30 6.87
CA GLU A 8 -38.44 -57.31 8.25
C GLU A 8 -38.35 -58.76 8.83
N LYS A 9 -37.72 -58.92 10.02
CA LYS A 9 -37.48 -60.13 10.87
C LYS A 9 -36.08 -60.78 10.69
N ILE A 10 -35.48 -61.50 11.66
CA ILE A 10 -35.94 -62.15 12.92
C ILE A 10 -35.08 -61.73 14.14
N ALA A 11 -35.59 -61.89 15.37
CA ALA A 11 -34.87 -61.61 16.62
C ALA A 11 -34.65 -62.87 17.51
N GLY A 12 -33.63 -62.81 18.38
CA GLY A 12 -33.32 -63.83 19.41
C GLY A 12 -32.13 -64.75 19.04
N ASN A 13 -31.37 -65.31 19.98
CA ASN A 13 -31.51 -65.25 21.45
C ASN A 13 -30.19 -65.69 22.14
N LEU A 14 -29.72 -64.99 23.18
CA LEU A 14 -28.96 -65.53 24.33
C LEU A 14 -28.75 -64.45 25.42
N ARG A 15 -28.56 -64.87 26.69
CA ARG A 15 -28.66 -64.00 27.88
C ARG A 15 -27.42 -64.02 28.79
N ASN A 16 -27.26 -62.92 29.52
CA ASN A 16 -26.68 -62.78 30.88
C ASN A 16 -25.23 -63.23 31.15
N LYS A 17 -24.33 -62.22 31.24
CA LYS A 17 -23.48 -61.83 32.40
C LYS A 17 -22.55 -60.67 31.95
N GLY A 18 -22.10 -59.74 32.78
CA GLY A 18 -22.35 -59.54 34.21
C GLY A 18 -21.20 -58.78 34.89
N ILE A 19 -21.27 -57.43 34.89
CA ILE A 19 -20.53 -56.45 35.72
C ILE A 19 -19.06 -56.77 36.11
N LYS A 20 -18.10 -56.00 35.56
CA LYS A 20 -17.15 -55.14 36.33
C LYS A 20 -16.14 -54.41 35.42
N LYS A 21 -15.99 -53.10 35.61
CA LYS A 21 -14.77 -52.38 35.22
C LYS A 21 -13.63 -52.80 36.14
N GLN A 22 -12.45 -53.04 35.58
CA GLN A 22 -11.18 -52.93 36.32
C GLN A 22 -10.38 -51.77 35.72
N GLN A 23 -10.11 -50.74 36.52
CA GLN A 23 -8.96 -49.86 36.29
C GLN A 23 -7.87 -50.31 37.25
N HIS A 24 -6.63 -50.36 36.74
CA HIS A 24 -5.52 -50.92 37.50
C HIS A 24 -4.83 -49.85 38.36
N LYS A 25 -4.32 -50.30 39.52
CA LYS A 25 -3.70 -49.51 40.60
C LYS A 25 -2.72 -48.44 40.09
N SER A 26 -2.76 -47.26 40.69
CA SER A 26 -1.52 -46.61 41.10
C SER A 26 -1.19 -47.00 42.55
N ARG A 27 0.09 -46.96 42.90
CA ARG A 27 0.61 -47.04 44.26
C ARG A 27 1.98 -46.36 44.26
N HIS A 28 2.16 -45.37 45.12
CA HIS A 28 3.30 -45.33 46.03
C HIS A 28 2.91 -44.54 47.28
N ASN A 29 3.61 -44.82 48.38
CA ASN A 29 3.27 -44.31 49.70
C ASN A 29 4.05 -43.01 49.95
N PHE A 30 3.54 -42.15 50.83
CA PHE A 30 4.38 -41.48 51.83
C PHE A 30 3.63 -41.37 53.18
N CYS A 31 4.34 -40.94 54.22
CA CYS A 31 4.08 -41.33 55.61
C CYS A 31 2.96 -40.56 56.32
N VAL A 32 2.53 -41.10 57.47
CA VAL A 32 1.46 -40.57 58.34
C VAL A 32 2.02 -40.25 59.73
N VAL A 33 1.67 -39.08 60.26
CA VAL A 33 1.47 -38.79 61.69
C VAL A 33 0.41 -37.68 61.83
N PRO A 34 -0.33 -37.56 62.97
CA PRO A 34 -1.77 -37.22 62.92
C PRO A 34 -2.19 -35.92 63.64
N GLY A 35 -3.43 -35.44 63.37
CA GLY A 35 -3.96 -34.20 63.95
C GLY A 35 -5.50 -34.01 63.90
N THR A 36 -6.23 -34.82 64.67
CA THR A 36 -7.57 -34.56 65.27
C THR A 36 -8.58 -33.53 64.68
N LYS A 37 -9.76 -34.06 64.34
CA LYS A 37 -11.12 -33.60 64.72
C LYS A 37 -11.76 -32.32 64.11
N THR A 38 -12.88 -32.56 63.41
CA THR A 38 -14.19 -31.85 63.44
C THR A 38 -14.27 -30.36 63.08
N ASN A 39 -14.85 -30.05 61.90
CA ASN A 39 -15.91 -29.00 61.75
C ASN A 39 -16.66 -29.04 60.39
N ASP A 40 -16.90 -30.22 59.82
CA ASP A 40 -17.47 -30.41 58.48
C ASP A 40 -19.00 -30.23 58.38
N MET A 41 -19.51 -29.03 58.68
CA MET A 41 -20.88 -28.66 58.30
C MET A 41 -21.07 -27.17 57.94
N LYS A 42 -20.00 -26.50 57.48
CA LYS A 42 -20.07 -25.15 56.84
C LYS A 42 -19.32 -25.03 55.51
N TYR A 43 -18.30 -25.86 55.26
CA TYR A 43 -17.50 -25.76 54.03
C TYR A 43 -18.18 -26.32 52.77
N LEU A 44 -19.11 -27.28 52.91
CA LEU A 44 -19.76 -27.89 51.74
C LEU A 44 -20.59 -26.89 50.91
N SER A 45 -21.19 -25.89 51.57
CA SER A 45 -21.90 -24.79 50.91
C SER A 45 -20.96 -23.83 50.16
N VAL A 46 -19.74 -23.62 50.66
CA VAL A 46 -18.73 -22.78 50.00
C VAL A 46 -18.15 -23.49 48.78
N ILE A 47 -17.94 -24.80 48.87
CA ILE A 47 -17.47 -25.62 47.75
C ILE A 47 -18.51 -25.64 46.61
N LEU A 48 -19.81 -25.75 46.93
CA LEU A 48 -20.86 -25.65 45.90
C LEU A 48 -20.91 -24.27 45.23
N LEU A 49 -20.70 -23.17 45.96
CA LEU A 49 -20.65 -21.83 45.36
C LEU A 49 -19.48 -21.70 44.36
N PHE A 50 -18.30 -22.23 44.69
CA PHE A 50 -17.15 -22.18 43.78
C PHE A 50 -17.33 -23.07 42.52
N THR A 51 -18.15 -24.13 42.57
CA THR A 51 -18.48 -24.92 41.37
C THR A 51 -19.49 -24.27 40.43
N CYS A 52 -20.10 -23.14 40.81
CA CYS A 52 -21.01 -22.37 39.94
C CYS A 52 -20.34 -21.18 39.23
N LEU A 53 -19.03 -20.99 39.41
CA LEU A 53 -18.22 -20.17 38.51
C LEU A 53 -17.97 -20.96 37.21
N GLY A 54 -19.00 -21.05 36.37
CA GLY A 54 -18.78 -21.31 34.95
C GLY A 54 -17.88 -20.21 34.39
N PHE A 55 -16.91 -20.58 33.54
CA PHE A 55 -16.04 -19.62 32.86
C PHE A 55 -16.87 -18.80 31.86
N SER A 56 -17.49 -17.73 32.37
CA SER A 56 -18.04 -16.67 31.52
C SER A 56 -16.86 -16.07 30.78
N VAL A 57 -16.87 -16.22 29.45
CA VAL A 57 -15.90 -15.62 28.55
C VAL A 57 -16.18 -14.13 28.52
N GLN A 58 -15.54 -13.41 29.44
CA GLN A 58 -15.76 -11.97 29.63
C GLN A 58 -15.34 -11.22 28.37
N LYS A 59 -16.35 -10.71 27.65
CA LYS A 59 -16.19 -9.86 26.47
C LYS A 59 -15.43 -8.59 26.83
N SER A 60 -14.56 -8.11 25.95
CA SER A 60 -13.76 -6.91 26.21
C SER A 60 -14.65 -5.67 26.34
N THR A 61 -14.20 -4.74 27.17
CA THR A 61 -14.82 -3.45 27.50
C THR A 61 -13.91 -2.29 27.08
N PRO A 62 -14.34 -1.02 27.04
CA PRO A 62 -13.47 0.12 26.74
C PRO A 62 -12.27 0.27 27.68
N GLN A 63 -12.40 -0.15 28.95
CA GLN A 63 -11.40 0.04 30.00
C GLN A 63 -10.24 -0.98 29.96
N ASP A 64 -10.42 -2.12 29.28
CA ASP A 64 -9.36 -3.13 29.15
C ASP A 64 -8.18 -2.62 28.31
N ASP A 65 -6.97 -3.07 28.60
CA ASP A 65 -5.75 -2.71 27.85
C ASP A 65 -5.61 -3.46 26.51
N HIS A 66 -6.48 -4.45 26.27
CA HIS A 66 -6.49 -5.33 25.11
C HIS A 66 -7.91 -5.65 24.62
N TYR A 67 -7.98 -6.34 23.48
CA TYR A 67 -9.15 -7.10 23.02
C TYR A 67 -8.68 -8.43 22.44
N ILE A 68 -9.58 -9.38 22.19
CA ILE A 68 -9.25 -10.64 21.53
C ILE A 68 -9.65 -10.56 20.06
N GLY A 69 -8.66 -10.56 19.17
CA GLY A 69 -8.87 -10.57 17.72
C GLY A 69 -8.80 -11.99 17.15
N ALA A 70 -9.60 -12.26 16.13
CA ALA A 70 -9.52 -13.46 15.32
C ALA A 70 -9.45 -13.15 13.81
N VAL A 71 -8.68 -13.96 13.08
CA VAL A 71 -8.63 -13.95 11.61
C VAL A 71 -8.74 -15.37 11.09
N VAL A 72 -9.29 -15.54 9.89
CA VAL A 72 -9.51 -16.85 9.27
C VAL A 72 -8.66 -16.98 8.01
N GLU A 73 -7.74 -17.95 7.99
CA GLU A 73 -7.20 -18.51 6.74
C GLU A 73 -8.29 -19.44 6.18
N TYR A 74 -8.72 -19.29 4.93
CA TYR A 74 -9.87 -20.04 4.40
C TYR A 74 -9.61 -20.69 3.03
N THR A 75 -9.72 -22.01 2.95
CA THR A 75 -9.60 -22.78 1.68
C THR A 75 -10.70 -22.37 0.70
N VAL A 76 -10.32 -21.78 -0.45
CA VAL A 76 -11.28 -21.32 -1.46
C VAL A 76 -12.09 -22.51 -2.00
N THR A 77 -13.43 -22.46 -1.87
CA THR A 77 -14.34 -23.44 -2.47
C THR A 77 -15.39 -22.75 -3.35
N GLY A 78 -15.82 -23.41 -4.43
CA GLY A 78 -16.88 -22.90 -5.30
C GLY A 78 -18.31 -23.16 -4.80
N ASN A 79 -18.47 -23.92 -3.72
CA ASN A 79 -19.78 -24.24 -3.14
C ASN A 79 -20.13 -23.19 -2.05
N VAL A 80 -21.05 -22.30 -2.41
CA VAL A 80 -21.42 -21.14 -1.59
C VAL A 80 -22.24 -21.52 -0.36
N GLU A 81 -23.08 -22.56 -0.44
CA GLU A 81 -23.80 -23.14 0.71
C GLU A 81 -22.82 -23.71 1.73
N THR A 82 -21.82 -24.47 1.27
CA THR A 82 -20.72 -24.98 2.11
C THR A 82 -19.91 -23.84 2.71
N ASN A 83 -19.63 -22.77 1.96
CA ASN A 83 -18.92 -21.61 2.48
C ASN A 83 -19.71 -20.89 3.57
N LEU A 84 -21.01 -20.65 3.38
CA LEU A 84 -21.86 -20.00 4.38
C LEU A 84 -21.96 -20.83 5.68
N LEU A 85 -22.18 -22.14 5.57
CA LEU A 85 -22.19 -23.05 6.72
C LEU A 85 -20.83 -23.10 7.44
N ASN A 86 -19.72 -23.10 6.70
CA ASN A 86 -18.38 -23.03 7.29
C ASN A 86 -18.17 -21.70 8.02
N TYR A 87 -18.61 -20.56 7.46
CA TYR A 87 -18.49 -19.25 8.11
C TYR A 87 -19.22 -19.25 9.46
N VAL A 88 -20.46 -19.75 9.55
CA VAL A 88 -21.20 -19.87 10.83
C VAL A 88 -20.42 -20.69 11.86
N ASN A 89 -19.89 -21.85 11.48
CA ASN A 89 -19.08 -22.70 12.36
C ASN A 89 -17.77 -22.04 12.80
N LEU A 90 -17.14 -21.26 11.93
CA LEU A 90 -15.88 -20.55 12.20
C LEU A 90 -16.11 -19.30 13.08
N ILE A 91 -17.23 -18.58 12.92
CA ILE A 91 -17.67 -17.50 13.82
C ILE A 91 -17.86 -18.06 15.23
N LYS A 92 -18.59 -19.19 15.37
CA LYS A 92 -18.74 -19.87 16.66
C LYS A 92 -17.39 -20.30 17.24
N THR A 93 -16.51 -20.87 16.42
CA THR A 93 -15.18 -21.34 16.85
C THR A 93 -14.28 -20.18 17.31
N ALA A 94 -14.42 -18.98 16.74
CA ALA A 94 -13.73 -17.77 17.22
C ALA A 94 -14.30 -17.29 18.57
N ALA A 95 -15.63 -17.27 18.72
CA ALA A 95 -16.29 -16.85 19.95
C ALA A 95 -16.11 -17.84 21.12
N ASP A 96 -16.08 -19.15 20.84
CA ASP A 96 -15.73 -20.21 21.81
C ASP A 96 -14.29 -20.04 22.35
N GLN A 97 -13.41 -19.40 21.58
CA GLN A 97 -12.05 -19.01 21.97
C GLN A 97 -11.97 -17.57 22.54
N GLY A 98 -13.11 -16.91 22.74
CA GLY A 98 -13.23 -15.59 23.34
C GLY A 98 -12.91 -14.40 22.45
N ALA A 99 -12.94 -14.56 21.12
CA ALA A 99 -12.78 -13.43 20.21
C ALA A 99 -13.92 -12.40 20.35
N ASP A 100 -13.54 -11.12 20.36
CA ASP A 100 -14.44 -9.97 20.28
C ASP A 100 -14.80 -9.63 18.83
N ILE A 101 -13.86 -9.90 17.91
CA ILE A 101 -13.99 -9.67 16.46
C ILE A 101 -13.36 -10.82 15.66
N VAL A 102 -14.01 -11.24 14.58
CA VAL A 102 -13.48 -12.21 13.60
C VAL A 102 -13.53 -11.66 12.17
N VAL A 103 -12.43 -11.78 11.45
CA VAL A 103 -12.27 -11.31 10.06
C VAL A 103 -12.11 -12.49 9.09
N PHE A 104 -12.89 -12.49 8.01
CA PHE A 104 -12.86 -13.48 6.94
C PHE A 104 -12.22 -12.94 5.64
N PRO A 105 -11.66 -13.80 4.77
CA PRO A 105 -10.95 -13.35 3.58
C PRO A 105 -11.81 -12.77 2.45
N GLU A 106 -11.12 -12.08 1.55
CA GLU A 106 -11.62 -11.60 0.26
C GLU A 106 -12.23 -12.73 -0.60
N LEU A 107 -13.43 -12.49 -1.12
CA LEU A 107 -14.14 -13.28 -2.14
C LEU A 107 -14.25 -14.79 -1.86
N THR A 108 -14.16 -15.22 -0.59
CA THR A 108 -14.31 -16.64 -0.20
C THR A 108 -15.71 -17.07 0.21
N LEU A 109 -16.65 -16.14 0.41
CA LEU A 109 -18.06 -16.46 0.69
C LEU A 109 -18.81 -16.82 -0.60
N THR A 110 -18.92 -15.85 -1.51
CA THR A 110 -19.60 -15.94 -2.82
C THR A 110 -18.71 -16.50 -3.92
N ASN A 111 -19.30 -17.16 -4.93
CA ASN A 111 -18.58 -17.60 -6.15
C ASN A 111 -18.79 -16.63 -7.34
N GLY A 112 -18.33 -17.00 -8.53
CA GLY A 112 -18.39 -16.17 -9.74
C GLY A 112 -19.80 -15.88 -10.30
N SER A 113 -20.85 -16.58 -9.85
CA SER A 113 -22.25 -16.31 -10.25
C SER A 113 -23.13 -15.79 -9.12
N THR A 114 -22.84 -16.12 -7.86
CA THR A 114 -23.60 -15.62 -6.70
C THR A 114 -23.22 -14.19 -6.34
N THR A 115 -24.23 -13.42 -5.89
CA THR A 115 -24.12 -12.05 -5.34
C THR A 115 -25.16 -11.87 -4.22
N PHE A 116 -25.09 -10.77 -3.47
CA PHE A 116 -26.08 -10.38 -2.44
C PHE A 116 -26.23 -8.86 -2.36
N GLY A 117 -27.34 -8.36 -1.84
CA GLY A 117 -27.57 -6.94 -1.60
C GLY A 117 -27.08 -6.47 -0.24
N VAL A 118 -26.50 -5.26 -0.17
CA VAL A 118 -26.16 -4.58 1.09
C VAL A 118 -26.83 -3.19 1.11
N PRO A 119 -28.16 -3.10 1.34
CA PRO A 119 -28.93 -1.88 1.15
C PRO A 119 -28.75 -0.90 2.33
N ILE A 120 -27.54 -0.35 2.49
CA ILE A 120 -27.15 0.46 3.66
C ILE A 120 -27.96 1.76 3.81
N TYR A 121 -28.34 2.38 2.69
CA TYR A 121 -29.25 3.53 2.63
C TYR A 121 -30.73 3.15 2.44
N GLY A 122 -31.03 1.85 2.38
CA GLY A 122 -32.37 1.28 2.21
C GLY A 122 -32.85 0.60 3.50
N ASN A 123 -33.21 -0.68 3.40
CA ASN A 123 -33.77 -1.46 4.51
C ASN A 123 -32.93 -1.37 5.80
N LEU A 124 -31.58 -1.31 5.69
CA LEU A 124 -30.69 -1.26 6.86
C LEU A 124 -30.81 0.05 7.68
N VAL A 125 -31.43 1.11 7.15
CA VAL A 125 -31.71 2.33 7.93
C VAL A 125 -32.78 2.09 9.00
N GLN A 126 -33.80 1.28 8.68
CA GLN A 126 -34.96 1.03 9.57
C GLN A 126 -34.90 -0.34 10.24
N HIS A 127 -34.32 -1.34 9.57
CA HIS A 127 -34.20 -2.73 10.00
C HIS A 127 -32.71 -3.15 10.07
N PRO A 128 -31.85 -2.47 10.85
CA PRO A 128 -30.39 -2.60 10.76
C PRO A 128 -29.82 -3.97 11.20
N VAL A 129 -30.65 -4.87 11.74
CA VAL A 129 -30.28 -6.23 12.19
C VAL A 129 -31.01 -7.27 11.31
N PRO A 130 -30.39 -7.79 10.24
CA PRO A 130 -31.04 -8.75 9.34
C PRO A 130 -31.63 -9.99 10.02
N ALA A 131 -31.00 -10.50 11.08
CA ALA A 131 -31.51 -11.60 11.90
C ALA A 131 -32.91 -11.36 12.51
N ARG A 132 -33.32 -10.09 12.66
CA ARG A 132 -34.62 -9.68 13.24
C ARG A 132 -35.64 -9.25 12.18
N SER A 133 -35.29 -9.31 10.90
CA SER A 133 -36.20 -8.99 9.78
C SER A 133 -35.81 -9.80 8.54
N PRO A 134 -35.85 -11.14 8.61
CA PRO A 134 -35.25 -12.02 7.60
C PRO A 134 -35.89 -11.84 6.21
N ASP A 135 -37.18 -11.54 6.15
CA ASP A 135 -37.93 -11.37 4.90
C ASP A 135 -37.52 -10.13 4.07
N LEU A 136 -36.60 -9.30 4.58
CA LEU A 136 -36.11 -8.07 3.95
C LEU A 136 -34.69 -8.19 3.36
N TYR A 137 -34.05 -9.36 3.46
CA TYR A 137 -32.62 -9.53 3.17
C TYR A 137 -32.25 -10.89 2.56
N ASP A 138 -31.13 -10.94 1.84
CA ASP A 138 -30.54 -12.20 1.36
C ASP A 138 -30.11 -13.12 2.51
N GLU A 139 -30.16 -14.42 2.26
CA GLU A 139 -29.78 -15.49 3.22
C GLU A 139 -28.40 -15.27 3.84
N PHE A 140 -27.42 -14.75 3.09
CA PHE A 140 -26.09 -14.40 3.59
C PHE A 140 -26.15 -13.37 4.73
N MET A 141 -26.89 -12.30 4.53
CA MET A 141 -27.03 -11.21 5.49
C MET A 141 -27.77 -11.68 6.74
N VAL A 142 -28.85 -12.45 6.57
CA VAL A 142 -29.64 -13.03 7.67
C VAL A 142 -28.82 -14.04 8.48
N THR A 143 -28.08 -14.91 7.81
CA THR A 143 -27.33 -16.01 8.45
C THR A 143 -26.10 -15.50 9.19
N ILE A 144 -25.33 -14.58 8.60
CA ILE A 144 -24.16 -13.98 9.28
C ILE A 144 -24.60 -13.05 10.41
N SER A 145 -25.70 -12.28 10.24
CA SER A 145 -26.31 -11.49 11.32
C SER A 145 -26.73 -12.38 12.50
N ASN A 146 -27.33 -13.55 12.25
CA ASN A 146 -27.68 -14.52 13.29
C ASN A 146 -26.43 -15.08 13.97
N ALA A 147 -25.39 -15.44 13.21
CA ALA A 147 -24.15 -15.98 13.77
C ALA A 147 -23.42 -14.95 14.66
N ALA A 148 -23.39 -13.67 14.27
CA ALA A 148 -22.84 -12.58 15.07
C ALA A 148 -23.64 -12.38 16.37
N LEU A 149 -24.98 -12.29 16.28
CA LEU A 149 -25.89 -12.12 17.42
C LEU A 149 -25.85 -13.28 18.41
N GLN A 150 -25.83 -14.54 17.95
CA GLN A 150 -25.84 -15.72 18.82
C GLN A 150 -24.52 -15.96 19.56
N ASN A 151 -23.43 -15.33 19.11
CA ASN A 151 -22.09 -15.50 19.66
C ASN A 151 -21.51 -14.22 20.28
N GLU A 152 -22.29 -13.13 20.26
CA GLU A 152 -21.93 -11.79 20.78
C GLU A 152 -20.56 -11.31 20.26
N ILE A 153 -20.34 -11.41 18.94
CA ILE A 153 -19.04 -11.20 18.29
C ILE A 153 -19.18 -10.27 17.07
N TYR A 154 -18.23 -9.34 16.88
CA TYR A 154 -18.13 -8.57 15.65
C TYR A 154 -17.67 -9.47 14.50
N VAL A 155 -18.29 -9.37 13.33
CA VAL A 155 -17.94 -10.19 12.16
C VAL A 155 -17.68 -9.30 10.96
N VAL A 156 -16.50 -9.44 10.35
CA VAL A 156 -16.16 -8.82 9.07
C VAL A 156 -16.14 -9.91 7.99
N ILE A 157 -17.07 -9.84 7.04
CA ILE A 157 -17.11 -10.71 5.86
C ILE A 157 -16.76 -9.93 4.59
N ASN A 158 -16.37 -10.64 3.54
CA ASN A 158 -16.26 -10.12 2.19
C ASN A 158 -17.03 -11.00 1.19
N GLY A 159 -17.60 -10.39 0.16
CA GLY A 159 -18.11 -11.08 -1.01
C GLY A 159 -18.56 -10.13 -2.12
N ARG A 160 -19.33 -10.67 -3.06
CA ARG A 160 -19.82 -9.93 -4.24
C ARG A 160 -21.15 -9.27 -3.96
N GLU A 161 -21.14 -7.95 -3.75
CA GLU A 161 -22.34 -7.14 -3.63
C GLU A 161 -22.94 -6.85 -5.01
N LEU A 162 -24.26 -6.89 -5.13
CA LEU A 162 -25.01 -6.40 -6.29
C LEU A 162 -25.74 -5.10 -5.93
N LEU A 163 -25.56 -4.06 -6.76
CA LEU A 163 -26.39 -2.86 -6.79
C LEU A 163 -27.09 -2.79 -8.15
N ASP A 164 -28.42 -2.79 -8.15
CA ASP A 164 -29.20 -2.72 -9.38
C ASP A 164 -29.74 -1.29 -9.61
N CYS A 165 -29.04 -0.50 -10.42
CA CYS A 165 -29.48 0.84 -10.80
C CYS A 165 -30.48 0.85 -11.97
N THR A 166 -31.00 -0.30 -12.43
CA THR A 166 -32.14 -0.34 -13.38
C THR A 166 -33.46 -0.01 -12.69
N VAL A 167 -33.51 -0.12 -11.35
CA VAL A 167 -34.63 0.30 -10.51
C VAL A 167 -34.27 1.54 -9.68
N GLN A 168 -35.28 2.27 -9.19
CA GLN A 168 -35.06 3.45 -8.35
C GLN A 168 -34.43 3.06 -7.01
N GLN A 169 -33.17 3.45 -6.79
CA GLN A 169 -32.46 3.24 -5.54
C GLN A 169 -32.75 4.34 -4.49
N PRO A 170 -32.52 4.08 -3.19
CA PRO A 170 -32.62 5.07 -2.13
C PRO A 170 -31.62 6.22 -2.30
N ALA A 171 -31.97 7.40 -1.76
CA ALA A 171 -31.06 8.55 -1.74
C ALA A 171 -29.81 8.25 -0.88
N GLY A 172 -28.67 8.08 -1.55
CA GLY A 172 -27.39 7.73 -0.92
C GLY A 172 -26.58 6.70 -1.74
N GLU A 173 -27.24 5.84 -2.52
CA GLU A 173 -26.54 5.02 -3.53
C GLU A 173 -26.22 5.86 -4.78
N ASP A 174 -24.95 5.90 -5.17
CA ASP A 174 -24.52 6.55 -6.41
C ASP A 174 -24.80 5.63 -7.61
N CYS A 175 -25.77 6.00 -8.45
CA CYS A 175 -26.18 5.30 -9.66
C CYS A 175 -25.97 6.16 -10.91
N PRO A 176 -24.75 6.21 -11.49
CA PRO A 176 -24.46 7.09 -12.63
C PRO A 176 -25.03 6.60 -13.97
N GLU A 177 -25.35 5.31 -14.10
CA GLU A 177 -26.04 4.72 -15.26
C GLU A 177 -27.10 3.72 -14.81
N ALA A 178 -28.15 3.55 -15.62
CA ALA A 178 -29.23 2.59 -15.35
C ALA A 178 -28.81 1.14 -15.69
N LYS A 179 -27.91 0.56 -14.89
CA LYS A 179 -27.39 -0.80 -15.04
C LYS A 179 -27.09 -1.47 -13.70
N GLN A 180 -26.79 -2.77 -13.74
CA GLN A 180 -26.30 -3.51 -12.58
C GLN A 180 -24.80 -3.28 -12.39
N TYR A 181 -24.39 -3.01 -11.15
CA TYR A 181 -23.01 -2.91 -10.71
C TYR A 181 -22.72 -4.03 -9.72
N ILE A 182 -21.60 -4.73 -9.90
CA ILE A 182 -21.13 -5.76 -8.97
C ILE A 182 -19.87 -5.24 -8.29
N PHE A 183 -19.87 -5.18 -6.96
CA PHE A 183 -18.73 -4.72 -6.16
C PHE A 183 -18.10 -5.87 -5.40
N ASN A 184 -16.80 -5.74 -5.11
CA ASN A 184 -16.10 -6.56 -4.13
C ASN A 184 -16.20 -5.78 -2.79
N THR A 185 -16.91 -6.35 -1.81
CA THR A 185 -17.45 -5.57 -0.68
C THR A 185 -17.22 -6.26 0.65
N ASN A 186 -16.65 -5.51 1.61
CA ASN A 186 -16.64 -5.85 3.03
C ASN A 186 -17.94 -5.40 3.69
N VAL A 187 -18.47 -6.24 4.59
CA VAL A 187 -19.62 -5.91 5.45
C VAL A 187 -19.26 -6.23 6.90
N VAL A 188 -19.56 -5.28 7.80
CA VAL A 188 -19.27 -5.39 9.23
C VAL A 188 -20.56 -5.54 10.02
N PHE A 189 -20.63 -6.60 10.83
CA PHE A 189 -21.69 -6.86 11.79
C PHE A 189 -21.18 -6.64 13.22
N ASP A 190 -21.99 -6.04 14.11
CA ASP A 190 -21.69 -5.92 15.53
C ASP A 190 -22.14 -7.14 16.37
N ARG A 191 -21.82 -7.14 17.67
CA ARG A 191 -22.21 -8.20 18.62
C ARG A 191 -23.73 -8.45 18.70
N THR A 192 -24.58 -7.52 18.22
CA THR A 192 -26.05 -7.66 18.19
C THR A 192 -26.58 -8.16 16.84
N GLY A 193 -25.67 -8.47 15.90
CA GLY A 193 -25.99 -8.83 14.51
C GLY A 193 -26.34 -7.63 13.63
N LYS A 194 -26.14 -6.40 14.09
CA LYS A 194 -26.44 -5.18 13.33
C LYS A 194 -25.38 -4.94 12.26
N VAL A 195 -25.77 -4.59 11.04
CA VAL A 195 -24.81 -4.08 10.06
C VAL A 195 -24.41 -2.65 10.46
N ILE A 196 -23.11 -2.39 10.55
CA ILE A 196 -22.58 -1.08 11.00
C ILE A 196 -21.65 -0.40 9.99
N ASN A 197 -21.04 -1.13 9.04
CA ASN A 197 -20.28 -0.55 7.94
C ASN A 197 -20.33 -1.43 6.68
N ARG A 198 -20.18 -0.79 5.52
CA ARG A 198 -19.97 -1.40 4.20
C ARG A 198 -18.84 -0.65 3.47
N PHE A 199 -17.82 -1.36 3.04
CA PHE A 199 -16.74 -0.81 2.20
C PHE A 199 -16.68 -1.55 0.86
N ARG A 200 -16.68 -0.81 -0.25
CA ARG A 200 -16.50 -1.33 -1.62
C ARG A 200 -15.03 -1.14 -2.04
N LYS A 201 -14.39 -2.15 -2.63
CA LYS A 201 -12.98 -2.11 -3.07
C LYS A 201 -12.72 -0.95 -4.02
N ILE A 202 -11.72 -0.12 -3.72
CA ILE A 202 -11.39 1.07 -4.52
C ILE A 202 -10.39 0.69 -5.62
N ASN A 203 -9.37 -0.11 -5.28
CA ASN A 203 -8.25 -0.43 -6.15
C ASN A 203 -8.29 -1.92 -6.56
N LEU A 204 -8.91 -2.20 -7.70
CA LEU A 204 -9.04 -3.55 -8.27
C LEU A 204 -7.68 -4.17 -8.66
N PHE A 205 -7.53 -5.47 -8.45
CA PHE A 205 -6.38 -6.31 -8.80
C PHE A 205 -6.67 -7.22 -10.01
N GLY A 206 -7.36 -6.68 -11.02
CA GLY A 206 -7.66 -7.39 -12.27
C GLY A 206 -8.97 -8.21 -12.27
N GLU A 207 -9.85 -8.01 -11.29
CA GLU A 207 -11.14 -8.69 -11.18
C GLU A 207 -12.17 -8.09 -12.16
N HIS A 208 -11.94 -8.26 -13.47
CA HIS A 208 -12.67 -7.64 -14.59
C HIS A 208 -14.21 -7.76 -14.59
N ALA A 209 -14.80 -8.58 -13.71
CA ALA A 209 -16.25 -8.72 -13.49
C ALA A 209 -16.79 -7.86 -12.31
N HIS A 210 -15.99 -6.93 -11.78
CA HIS A 210 -16.36 -6.01 -10.70
C HIS A 210 -16.14 -4.55 -11.12
N THR A 211 -16.93 -3.67 -10.51
CA THR A 211 -16.77 -2.22 -10.57
C THR A 211 -15.91 -1.78 -9.36
N PRO A 212 -14.97 -0.83 -9.51
CA PRO A 212 -14.38 -0.15 -8.35
C PRO A 212 -15.44 0.67 -7.62
N ALA A 213 -15.20 1.06 -6.36
CA ALA A 213 -16.10 1.95 -5.63
C ALA A 213 -16.40 3.23 -6.42
N LEU A 214 -17.65 3.43 -6.82
CA LEU A 214 -18.12 4.62 -7.56
C LEU A 214 -17.88 5.92 -6.77
N ARG A 215 -17.89 5.81 -5.45
CA ARG A 215 -17.51 6.84 -4.49
C ARG A 215 -16.68 6.20 -3.38
N PRO A 216 -15.37 6.49 -3.29
CA PRO A 216 -14.53 6.03 -2.20
C PRO A 216 -15.02 6.50 -0.83
N ASP A 217 -14.94 5.61 0.16
CA ASP A 217 -15.14 5.86 1.58
C ASP A 217 -14.05 5.10 2.36
N LEU A 218 -13.74 5.53 3.58
CA LEU A 218 -12.58 5.04 4.35
C LEU A 218 -12.87 3.78 5.18
N GLY A 219 -14.11 3.27 5.17
CA GLY A 219 -14.47 1.99 5.79
C GLY A 219 -14.22 1.95 7.30
N VAL A 220 -14.60 3.01 8.01
CA VAL A 220 -14.32 3.18 9.45
C VAL A 220 -15.53 2.82 10.31
N PHE A 221 -15.32 2.08 11.40
CA PHE A 221 -16.34 1.77 12.40
C PHE A 221 -15.79 1.76 13.83
N GLU A 222 -16.68 2.02 14.79
CA GLU A 222 -16.39 2.00 16.23
C GLU A 222 -16.87 0.69 16.87
N THR A 223 -16.28 0.32 18.01
CA THR A 223 -16.64 -0.88 18.78
C THR A 223 -17.02 -0.55 20.22
N ASP A 224 -17.89 -1.37 20.81
CA ASP A 224 -18.30 -1.26 22.21
C ASP A 224 -17.15 -1.52 23.21
N PHE A 225 -16.04 -2.13 22.76
CA PHE A 225 -14.78 -2.28 23.48
C PHE A 225 -13.78 -1.13 23.26
N GLY A 226 -14.21 -0.02 22.64
CA GLY A 226 -13.45 1.24 22.59
C GLY A 226 -12.29 1.25 21.58
N VAL A 227 -12.33 0.40 20.56
CA VAL A 227 -11.38 0.41 19.43
C VAL A 227 -12.08 0.91 18.17
N VAL A 228 -11.46 1.87 17.49
CA VAL A 228 -11.86 2.29 16.14
C VAL A 228 -11.09 1.44 15.12
N PHE A 229 -11.82 0.78 14.22
CA PHE A 229 -11.26 0.01 13.11
C PHE A 229 -11.51 0.77 11.81
N GLY A 230 -10.52 0.73 10.91
CA GLY A 230 -10.75 0.94 9.49
C GLY A 230 -10.52 -0.36 8.73
N HIS A 231 -11.22 -0.58 7.63
CA HIS A 231 -11.05 -1.76 6.77
C HIS A 231 -11.16 -1.43 5.28
N PHE A 232 -10.43 -2.22 4.50
CA PHE A 232 -10.30 -2.13 3.05
C PHE A 232 -10.06 -3.55 2.51
N ILE A 233 -9.80 -3.71 1.20
CA ILE A 233 -9.74 -5.05 0.58
C ILE A 233 -8.46 -5.23 -0.24
N CYS A 234 -7.56 -6.11 0.22
CA CYS A 234 -6.42 -6.61 -0.57
C CYS A 234 -5.70 -5.42 -1.24
N PHE A 235 -5.39 -5.46 -2.53
CA PHE A 235 -4.65 -4.43 -3.28
C PHE A 235 -5.03 -2.95 -3.06
N ASP A 236 -6.18 -2.60 -2.48
CA ASP A 236 -6.43 -1.29 -1.86
C ASP A 236 -5.25 -0.74 -1.06
N LEU A 237 -4.62 -1.60 -0.25
CA LEU A 237 -3.58 -1.14 0.66
C LEU A 237 -2.20 -0.95 0.00
N MET A 238 -2.13 -0.96 -1.34
CA MET A 238 -0.98 -0.49 -2.13
C MET A 238 -1.03 1.01 -2.47
N PHE A 239 -2.05 1.79 -2.07
CA PHE A 239 -2.33 3.14 -2.61
C PHE A 239 -2.49 4.23 -1.54
N GLN A 240 -2.50 5.52 -1.89
CA GLN A 240 -2.67 6.55 -0.86
C GLN A 240 -4.07 6.52 -0.22
N VAL A 241 -5.08 6.13 -1.01
CA VAL A 241 -6.47 5.92 -0.59
C VAL A 241 -6.91 4.49 -1.00
N PRO A 242 -7.44 3.67 -0.08
CA PRO A 242 -7.55 3.96 1.34
C PRO A 242 -6.19 3.84 2.07
N ALA A 243 -5.13 3.25 1.49
CA ALA A 243 -4.00 2.77 2.30
C ALA A 243 -3.39 3.78 3.26
N VAL A 244 -2.78 4.90 2.87
CA VAL A 244 -2.07 5.73 3.88
C VAL A 244 -3.04 6.40 4.87
N GLN A 245 -4.35 6.37 4.61
CA GLN A 245 -5.38 6.67 5.61
C GLN A 245 -5.68 5.42 6.50
N VAL A 246 -5.73 4.21 5.94
CA VAL A 246 -5.93 2.88 6.55
C VAL A 246 -5.18 1.76 5.74
N ARG A 247 -4.04 1.20 6.21
CA ARG A 247 -2.79 0.83 5.42
C ARG A 247 -2.34 -0.66 5.58
N ALA A 248 -1.29 -1.30 4.98
CA ALA A 248 -0.51 -1.25 3.69
C ALA A 248 0.19 -2.63 3.30
N GLU A 249 0.48 -3.00 2.01
CA GLU A 249 0.91 -4.39 1.58
C GLU A 249 1.98 -4.56 0.42
N LYS A 250 2.38 -5.84 0.22
CA LYS A 250 3.22 -6.62 -0.73
C LYS A 250 2.95 -8.14 -0.47
N SER A 251 3.93 -9.01 -0.17
CA SER A 251 3.68 -10.42 0.18
C SER A 251 2.98 -10.55 1.55
N ALA A 252 1.79 -11.17 1.59
CA ALA A 252 0.85 -11.16 2.73
C ALA A 252 1.51 -11.13 4.13
N VAL A 253 2.00 -12.27 4.66
CA VAL A 253 2.56 -12.26 6.03
C VAL A 253 3.87 -11.46 6.17
N GLN A 254 4.62 -11.27 5.09
CA GLN A 254 5.86 -10.48 5.13
C GLN A 254 5.55 -9.03 5.47
N ILE A 255 4.61 -8.46 4.71
CA ILE A 255 4.37 -7.04 4.67
C ILE A 255 3.30 -6.62 5.66
N GLN A 256 2.30 -7.47 5.98
CA GLN A 256 1.31 -7.16 7.01
C GLN A 256 2.02 -6.90 8.35
N GLU A 257 3.14 -7.59 8.59
CA GLU A 257 4.08 -7.26 9.66
C GLU A 257 4.86 -5.97 9.41
N ALA A 258 5.57 -5.82 8.28
CA ALA A 258 6.40 -4.63 8.01
C ALA A 258 5.59 -3.32 7.98
N TYR A 259 4.33 -3.38 7.56
CA TYR A 259 3.36 -2.31 7.60
C TYR A 259 2.95 -1.98 9.04
N ALA A 260 2.45 -2.98 9.79
CA ALA A 260 2.07 -2.79 11.18
C ALA A 260 3.25 -2.23 12.00
N TYR A 261 4.47 -2.63 11.64
CA TYR A 261 5.72 -2.13 12.18
C TYR A 261 6.01 -0.66 11.84
N SER A 262 6.07 -0.28 10.56
CA SER A 262 6.41 1.10 10.13
C SER A 262 5.43 2.12 10.72
N LEU A 263 4.14 1.86 10.53
CA LEU A 263 3.06 2.80 10.86
C LEU A 263 2.47 2.56 12.26
N ASN A 264 3.07 1.65 13.03
CA ASN A 264 2.79 1.33 14.43
C ASN A 264 1.29 1.15 14.76
N VAL A 265 0.60 0.29 14.02
CA VAL A 265 -0.81 -0.06 14.22
C VAL A 265 -1.01 -1.51 14.66
N ASN A 266 -2.21 -1.85 15.11
CA ASN A 266 -2.68 -3.23 15.07
C ASN A 266 -3.17 -3.58 13.67
N PHE A 267 -2.93 -4.80 13.20
CA PHE A 267 -3.39 -5.27 11.89
C PHE A 267 -3.94 -6.70 11.95
N LEU A 268 -5.06 -6.95 11.28
CA LEU A 268 -5.75 -8.25 11.21
C LEU A 268 -5.90 -8.64 9.73
N GLY A 269 -5.01 -9.49 9.22
CA GLY A 269 -5.04 -10.01 7.85
C GLY A 269 -5.69 -11.39 7.78
N ALA A 270 -6.74 -11.54 6.96
CA ALA A 270 -7.42 -12.80 6.68
C ALA A 270 -7.20 -13.20 5.21
N GLY A 271 -6.47 -14.29 4.98
CA GLY A 271 -6.00 -14.74 3.68
C GLY A 271 -6.86 -15.83 3.05
N ALA A 272 -7.18 -15.65 1.77
CA ALA A 272 -7.79 -16.70 0.95
C ALA A 272 -6.72 -17.77 0.66
N ASN A 273 -7.02 -19.03 0.95
CA ASN A 273 -6.08 -20.13 0.80
C ASN A 273 -6.32 -20.87 -0.53
N ASN A 274 -5.41 -20.64 -1.48
CA ASN A 274 -5.31 -21.31 -2.76
C ASN A 274 -3.84 -21.43 -3.18
N VAL A 275 -3.14 -22.35 -2.51
CA VAL A 275 -1.71 -22.70 -2.65
C VAL A 275 -1.20 -22.72 -4.10
N ARG A 276 -1.98 -23.27 -5.04
CA ARG A 276 -1.60 -23.41 -6.46
C ARG A 276 -1.36 -22.07 -7.17
N PHE A 277 -2.02 -21.00 -6.71
CA PHE A 277 -1.90 -19.66 -7.27
C PHE A 277 -0.95 -18.76 -6.45
N GLY A 278 -0.37 -19.26 -5.36
CA GLY A 278 0.46 -18.50 -4.43
C GLY A 278 -0.33 -17.74 -3.36
N SER A 279 -1.65 -17.99 -3.25
CA SER A 279 -2.54 -17.34 -2.28
C SER A 279 -2.56 -18.16 -0.98
N ALA A 280 -1.92 -17.64 0.06
CA ALA A 280 -1.91 -18.15 1.43
C ALA A 280 -1.29 -17.10 2.35
N GLY A 281 -1.81 -16.90 3.56
CA GLY A 281 -1.21 -15.93 4.49
C GLY A 281 -2.24 -15.16 5.32
N SER A 282 -2.32 -15.49 6.61
CA SER A 282 -3.18 -14.81 7.59
C SER A 282 -2.41 -14.48 8.86
N GLY A 283 -2.77 -13.42 9.57
CA GLY A 283 -2.14 -13.09 10.84
C GLY A 283 -2.72 -11.88 11.55
N ILE A 284 -2.30 -11.74 12.81
CA ILE A 284 -2.62 -10.63 13.70
C ILE A 284 -1.30 -10.04 14.18
N TYR A 285 -1.10 -8.74 13.95
CA TYR A 285 0.17 -8.03 14.15
C TYR A 285 -0.07 -6.81 15.02
N SER A 286 0.92 -6.41 15.83
CA SER A 286 0.78 -5.26 16.72
C SER A 286 2.04 -4.39 16.77
N GLY A 287 2.03 -3.31 16.00
CA GLY A 287 3.06 -2.30 16.00
C GLY A 287 4.46 -2.88 15.81
N LYS A 288 5.40 -2.32 16.58
CA LYS A 288 6.80 -2.80 16.60
C LYS A 288 7.03 -4.17 17.25
N ALA A 289 6.00 -4.86 17.75
CA ALA A 289 6.12 -6.24 18.26
C ALA A 289 6.02 -7.31 17.15
N GLY A 290 5.49 -6.95 15.97
CA GLY A 290 5.29 -7.84 14.84
C GLY A 290 4.08 -8.77 14.99
N ALA A 291 4.13 -9.95 14.38
CA ALA A 291 3.08 -10.97 14.43
C ALA A 291 2.88 -11.52 15.86
N LEU A 292 1.68 -11.27 16.41
CA LEU A 292 1.18 -11.90 17.62
C LEU A 292 0.79 -13.37 17.34
N ILE A 293 0.22 -13.62 16.17
CA ILE A 293 0.00 -14.93 15.57
C ILE A 293 -0.03 -14.79 14.05
N SER A 294 0.54 -15.72 13.29
CA SER A 294 0.39 -15.75 11.82
C SER A 294 0.58 -17.16 11.27
N ILE A 295 0.16 -17.39 10.03
CA ILE A 295 0.38 -18.64 9.29
C ILE A 295 0.53 -18.34 7.80
N MET A 296 1.40 -19.07 7.11
CA MET A 296 1.56 -19.02 5.65
C MET A 296 1.65 -20.45 5.11
N PRO A 297 0.52 -21.19 5.08
CA PRO A 297 0.51 -22.63 4.96
C PRO A 297 0.90 -23.10 3.55
N GLY A 298 1.61 -24.23 3.50
CA GLY A 298 2.05 -24.86 2.26
C GLY A 298 0.98 -25.75 1.61
N LEU A 299 -0.09 -26.08 2.33
CA LEU A 299 -1.16 -26.99 1.91
C LEU A 299 -2.55 -26.32 2.04
N PRO A 300 -3.58 -26.83 1.33
CA PRO A 300 -4.97 -26.39 1.48
C PRO A 300 -5.40 -26.37 2.96
N THR A 301 -5.65 -25.17 3.50
CA THR A 301 -5.82 -24.94 4.93
C THR A 301 -6.99 -24.00 5.21
N THR A 302 -7.89 -24.42 6.10
CA THR A 302 -8.87 -23.54 6.75
C THR A 302 -8.61 -23.55 8.25
N LYS A 303 -8.38 -22.37 8.84
CA LYS A 303 -7.97 -22.24 10.25
C LYS A 303 -8.31 -20.87 10.82
N VAL A 304 -8.94 -20.85 12.00
CA VAL A 304 -9.05 -19.64 12.83
C VAL A 304 -7.72 -19.44 13.57
N LEU A 305 -7.17 -18.23 13.49
CA LEU A 305 -6.09 -17.75 14.36
C LEU A 305 -6.69 -16.76 15.36
N VAL A 306 -6.38 -16.91 16.64
CA VAL A 306 -6.88 -16.03 17.72
C VAL A 306 -5.70 -15.50 18.53
N ALA A 307 -5.71 -14.22 18.87
CA ALA A 307 -4.69 -13.60 19.72
C ALA A 307 -5.24 -12.44 20.56
N LYS A 308 -4.63 -12.25 21.73
CA LYS A 308 -4.81 -11.07 22.59
C LYS A 308 -4.04 -9.88 22.00
N VAL A 309 -4.76 -8.84 21.59
CA VAL A 309 -4.23 -7.66 20.88
C VAL A 309 -4.26 -6.44 21.82
N PRO A 310 -3.11 -5.82 22.15
CA PRO A 310 -3.11 -4.64 23.01
C PRO A 310 -3.71 -3.44 22.25
N LYS A 311 -4.59 -2.67 22.88
CA LYS A 311 -5.22 -1.48 22.27
C LYS A 311 -4.21 -0.39 21.92
N VAL A 312 -3.07 -0.36 22.61
CA VAL A 312 -1.91 0.46 22.24
C VAL A 312 -0.91 -0.43 21.49
N PRO A 313 -0.72 -0.24 20.17
CA PRO A 313 0.10 -1.14 19.35
C PRO A 313 1.53 -1.31 19.86
N GLY A 314 2.02 -2.55 19.84
CA GLY A 314 3.34 -2.93 20.30
C GLY A 314 3.50 -3.05 21.82
N ARG A 315 2.54 -2.60 22.65
CA ARG A 315 2.58 -2.78 24.12
C ARG A 315 2.10 -4.16 24.56
N VAL A 316 2.82 -5.19 24.14
CA VAL A 316 2.48 -6.58 24.49
C VAL A 316 2.98 -6.90 25.90
N THR A 317 2.07 -7.24 26.80
CA THR A 317 2.31 -7.48 28.24
C THR A 317 2.53 -8.95 28.59
N GLU A 318 2.08 -9.88 27.75
CA GLU A 318 2.07 -11.33 27.98
C GLU A 318 2.76 -12.12 26.85
N PRO A 319 3.21 -13.36 27.08
CA PRO A 319 3.70 -14.23 26.01
C PRO A 319 2.61 -14.51 24.97
N TYR A 320 2.97 -14.44 23.68
CA TYR A 320 2.08 -14.62 22.54
C TYR A 320 2.54 -15.80 21.66
N PRO A 321 1.64 -16.46 20.88
CA PRO A 321 1.99 -17.63 20.08
C PRO A 321 3.08 -17.39 19.04
N GLY A 322 3.07 -16.23 18.39
CA GLY A 322 3.93 -15.91 17.26
C GLY A 322 3.56 -16.67 15.97
N PRO A 323 4.42 -16.62 14.94
CA PRO A 323 4.19 -17.32 13.68
C PRO A 323 4.14 -18.84 13.84
N ILE A 324 3.12 -19.46 13.23
CA ILE A 324 2.94 -20.91 13.15
C ILE A 324 3.65 -21.41 11.88
N TYR A 325 4.74 -22.15 12.06
CA TYR A 325 5.50 -22.73 10.97
C TYR A 325 4.96 -24.11 10.55
N ASP A 326 4.65 -24.25 9.27
CA ASP A 326 4.47 -25.54 8.60
C ASP A 326 5.81 -26.29 8.48
N ASP A 327 5.76 -27.59 8.16
CA ASP A 327 6.93 -28.31 7.67
C ASP A 327 7.51 -27.61 6.42
N PRO A 328 8.82 -27.35 6.34
CA PRO A 328 9.44 -26.69 5.19
C PRO A 328 9.15 -27.35 3.82
N ALA A 329 8.91 -28.66 3.77
CA ALA A 329 8.56 -29.39 2.56
C ALA A 329 7.11 -29.15 2.10
N ASN A 330 6.16 -28.90 3.03
CA ASN A 330 4.80 -28.53 2.67
C ASN A 330 4.80 -27.24 1.83
N LEU A 331 5.64 -26.28 2.22
CA LEU A 331 5.79 -24.97 1.57
C LEU A 331 6.31 -25.06 0.13
N ASP A 332 6.84 -26.19 -0.33
CA ASP A 332 7.33 -26.34 -1.72
C ASP A 332 6.18 -26.33 -2.75
N ASN A 333 4.96 -26.69 -2.32
CA ASN A 333 3.75 -26.61 -3.14
C ASN A 333 3.24 -25.17 -3.32
N LEU A 334 3.55 -24.27 -2.37
CA LEU A 334 3.08 -22.88 -2.39
C LEU A 334 3.96 -22.04 -3.33
N LYS A 335 3.43 -21.79 -4.53
CA LYS A 335 4.06 -21.00 -5.58
C LYS A 335 4.46 -19.61 -5.07
N LEU A 336 5.74 -19.26 -5.18
CA LEU A 336 6.21 -17.88 -4.97
C LEU A 336 5.96 -17.06 -6.24
N ILE A 337 5.51 -15.81 -6.05
CA ILE A 337 5.44 -14.80 -7.12
C ILE A 337 6.73 -13.98 -7.05
N THR A 338 7.47 -13.93 -8.15
CA THR A 338 8.69 -13.13 -8.29
C THR A 338 8.39 -11.80 -8.98
N ASP A 339 9.21 -10.79 -8.72
CA ASP A 339 9.08 -9.48 -9.36
C ASP A 339 9.74 -9.53 -10.76
N PRO A 340 8.98 -9.37 -11.87
CA PRO A 340 9.53 -9.50 -13.21
C PRO A 340 10.46 -8.35 -13.61
N SER A 341 10.47 -7.22 -12.88
CA SER A 341 11.40 -6.11 -13.13
C SER A 341 12.76 -6.29 -12.47
N LEU A 342 12.90 -7.21 -11.50
CA LEU A 342 14.15 -7.41 -10.75
C LEU A 342 15.40 -7.61 -11.65
N PRO A 343 15.33 -8.28 -12.81
CA PRO A 343 16.46 -8.39 -13.75
C PRO A 343 16.95 -7.08 -14.39
N SER A 344 16.13 -6.02 -14.45
CA SER A 344 16.52 -4.71 -15.02
C SER A 344 16.96 -3.68 -13.98
N HIS A 345 16.96 -4.04 -12.69
CA HIS A 345 17.40 -3.15 -11.60
C HIS A 345 18.93 -3.10 -11.50
N VAL A 346 19.47 -1.92 -11.17
CA VAL A 346 20.91 -1.73 -10.91
C VAL A 346 21.31 -2.62 -9.73
N SER A 347 22.24 -3.55 -9.96
CA SER A 347 22.54 -4.62 -9.01
C SER A 347 23.99 -5.09 -9.04
N ARG A 348 24.44 -5.64 -7.90
CA ARG A 348 25.80 -6.16 -7.68
C ARG A 348 25.73 -7.51 -6.97
N LEU A 349 26.44 -8.50 -7.50
CA LEU A 349 26.68 -9.79 -6.82
C LEU A 349 27.65 -9.57 -5.64
N LEU A 350 27.43 -10.27 -4.52
CA LEU A 350 28.30 -10.24 -3.35
C LEU A 350 29.27 -11.42 -3.35
N GLU A 351 30.49 -11.15 -2.89
CA GLU A 351 31.51 -12.16 -2.59
C GLU A 351 31.43 -12.62 -1.12
N LEU A 352 32.29 -13.54 -0.70
CA LEU A 352 32.44 -13.90 0.73
C LEU A 352 33.31 -12.88 1.47
N GLY A 353 33.17 -12.84 2.80
CA GLY A 353 33.85 -11.87 3.66
C GLY A 353 33.14 -10.53 3.77
N SER A 354 33.86 -9.52 4.27
CA SER A 354 33.34 -8.18 4.53
C SER A 354 33.45 -7.26 3.31
N GLN A 355 32.34 -6.63 2.93
CA GLN A 355 32.23 -5.69 1.82
C GLN A 355 31.48 -4.43 2.27
N GLU A 356 31.92 -3.28 1.77
CA GLU A 356 31.19 -2.01 1.84
C GLU A 356 31.15 -1.38 0.44
N PHE A 357 29.96 -1.05 -0.05
CA PHE A 357 29.76 -0.47 -1.38
C PHE A 357 28.45 0.32 -1.48
N THR A 358 28.37 1.20 -2.46
CA THR A 358 27.16 1.99 -2.76
C THR A 358 26.66 1.68 -4.16
N LEU A 359 25.33 1.54 -4.31
CA LEU A 359 24.62 1.52 -5.58
C LEU A 359 23.73 2.77 -5.70
N VAL A 360 23.51 3.25 -6.92
CA VAL A 360 22.66 4.41 -7.24
C VAL A 360 21.73 4.08 -8.40
N ASP A 361 20.45 4.44 -8.28
CA ASP A 361 19.51 4.57 -9.40
C ASP A 361 18.77 5.91 -9.21
N LYS A 362 18.93 6.82 -10.18
CA LYS A 362 18.43 8.21 -10.16
C LYS A 362 18.69 8.92 -8.81
N ASP A 363 17.64 9.18 -8.02
CA ASP A 363 17.75 9.88 -6.73
C ASP A 363 17.95 8.94 -5.53
N VAL A 364 17.74 7.64 -5.70
CA VAL A 364 17.94 6.64 -4.65
C VAL A 364 19.40 6.19 -4.61
N THR A 365 19.97 6.19 -3.41
CA THR A 365 21.33 5.75 -3.13
C THR A 365 21.31 4.75 -1.98
N CYS A 366 21.89 3.57 -2.20
CA CYS A 366 21.91 2.47 -1.24
C CYS A 366 23.35 2.10 -0.90
N THR A 367 23.80 2.38 0.33
CA THR A 367 25.10 1.91 0.83
C THR A 367 24.90 0.64 1.65
N PHE A 368 25.53 -0.44 1.22
CA PHE A 368 25.49 -1.76 1.84
C PHE A 368 26.79 -2.00 2.60
N LYS A 369 26.69 -2.43 3.86
CA LYS A 369 27.81 -2.92 4.69
C LYS A 369 27.48 -4.33 5.14
N VAL A 370 28.18 -5.32 4.60
CA VAL A 370 27.78 -6.73 4.69
C VAL A 370 28.98 -7.63 4.95
N THR A 371 28.80 -8.66 5.78
CA THR A 371 29.79 -9.69 6.04
C THR A 371 29.14 -11.06 5.84
N LEU A 372 29.59 -11.79 4.82
CA LEU A 372 29.10 -13.14 4.49
C LEU A 372 30.12 -14.21 4.87
N ALA A 373 29.70 -15.22 5.62
CA ALA A 373 30.51 -16.36 6.02
C ALA A 373 29.83 -17.68 5.61
N GLN A 374 30.55 -18.53 4.87
CA GLN A 374 30.09 -19.87 4.49
C GLN A 374 30.64 -20.93 5.45
N ARG A 375 29.83 -21.92 5.80
CA ARG A 375 30.26 -23.10 6.56
C ARG A 375 30.90 -24.14 5.64
N GLU A 376 31.99 -24.76 6.07
CA GLU A 376 32.61 -25.86 5.33
C GLU A 376 31.60 -27.00 5.08
N GLY A 377 31.54 -27.49 3.84
CA GLY A 377 30.64 -28.58 3.43
C GLY A 377 29.27 -28.16 2.90
N ASN A 378 28.82 -26.91 3.09
CA ASN A 378 27.54 -26.43 2.56
C ASN A 378 27.64 -25.98 1.10
N THR A 379 26.59 -26.24 0.31
CA THR A 379 26.40 -25.65 -1.02
C THR A 379 26.28 -24.12 -0.91
N PRO A 380 27.00 -23.32 -1.71
CA PRO A 380 26.97 -21.86 -1.60
C PRO A 380 25.63 -21.27 -2.06
N VAL A 381 25.00 -20.46 -1.20
CA VAL A 381 23.96 -19.51 -1.60
C VAL A 381 24.63 -18.19 -1.98
N LEU A 382 24.35 -17.71 -3.18
CA LEU A 382 24.82 -16.41 -3.64
C LEU A 382 23.85 -15.32 -3.20
N TYR A 383 24.35 -14.11 -2.98
CA TYR A 383 23.53 -12.94 -2.69
C TYR A 383 23.81 -11.83 -3.70
N ARG A 384 22.77 -11.07 -4.03
CA ARG A 384 22.84 -9.91 -4.92
C ARG A 384 22.15 -8.72 -4.25
N ALA A 385 22.82 -7.58 -4.23
CA ALA A 385 22.27 -6.30 -3.82
C ALA A 385 21.64 -5.59 -5.02
N PHE A 386 20.56 -4.86 -4.79
CA PHE A 386 19.76 -4.15 -5.78
C PHE A 386 19.39 -2.74 -5.27
N VAL A 387 19.39 -1.77 -6.18
CA VAL A 387 18.75 -0.46 -6.00
C VAL A 387 17.73 -0.24 -7.11
N GLN A 388 16.66 0.49 -6.79
CA GLN A 388 15.62 0.89 -7.74
C GLN A 388 15.08 2.27 -7.38
N ASP A 389 14.87 3.11 -8.40
CA ASP A 389 14.07 4.33 -8.32
C ASP A 389 13.17 4.45 -9.57
N GLY A 390 11.88 4.11 -9.45
CA GLY A 390 11.01 4.09 -10.64
C GLY A 390 9.57 3.68 -10.36
N THR A 391 9.08 2.75 -11.17
CA THR A 391 7.74 2.16 -11.11
C THR A 391 7.81 0.63 -11.23
N ASN A 392 6.84 -0.05 -10.63
CA ASN A 392 6.56 -1.47 -10.83
C ASN A 392 5.15 -1.65 -11.41
N THR A 393 4.90 -2.74 -12.15
CA THR A 393 3.58 -3.05 -12.72
C THR A 393 2.92 -4.21 -11.97
N TYR A 394 1.86 -3.94 -11.22
CA TYR A 394 1.05 -4.95 -10.51
C TYR A 394 -0.37 -4.97 -11.09
N ALA A 395 -0.86 -6.14 -11.51
CA ALA A 395 -2.18 -6.30 -12.16
C ALA A 395 -2.46 -5.29 -13.30
N LYS A 396 -1.44 -4.99 -14.13
CA LYS A 396 -1.41 -3.96 -15.19
C LYS A 396 -1.39 -2.50 -14.70
N ARG A 397 -1.43 -2.23 -13.39
CA ARG A 397 -1.29 -0.88 -12.83
C ARG A 397 0.18 -0.58 -12.52
N GLU A 398 0.68 0.52 -13.06
CA GLU A 398 1.98 1.07 -12.67
C GLU A 398 1.87 1.74 -11.30
N VAL A 399 2.87 1.54 -10.45
CA VAL A 399 2.95 2.12 -9.10
C VAL A 399 4.35 2.65 -8.81
N GLY A 400 4.45 3.85 -8.26
CA GLY A 400 5.72 4.47 -7.87
C GLY A 400 6.44 3.73 -6.73
N VAL A 401 7.71 3.39 -6.94
CA VAL A 401 8.54 2.65 -5.96
C VAL A 401 9.97 3.15 -5.89
N ALA A 402 10.58 2.98 -4.73
CA ALA A 402 12.02 3.05 -4.49
C ALA A 402 12.46 1.82 -3.68
N ALA A 403 13.68 1.32 -3.84
CA ALA A 403 14.12 0.14 -3.10
C ALA A 403 15.64 0.06 -2.88
N CYS A 404 16.04 -0.49 -1.73
CA CYS A 404 17.38 -1.00 -1.44
C CYS A 404 17.24 -2.42 -0.90
N LEU A 405 17.56 -3.44 -1.71
CA LEU A 405 17.30 -4.85 -1.37
C LEU A 405 18.59 -5.69 -1.43
N LEU A 406 18.77 -6.57 -0.46
CA LEU A 406 19.64 -7.74 -0.56
C LEU A 406 18.77 -8.99 -0.78
N VAL A 407 19.10 -9.81 -1.76
CA VAL A 407 18.30 -10.98 -2.16
C VAL A 407 19.20 -12.18 -2.45
N ALA A 408 18.79 -13.37 -2.00
CA ALA A 408 19.45 -14.64 -2.30
C ALA A 408 19.20 -15.08 -3.76
N CYS A 409 20.17 -15.75 -4.37
CA CYS A 409 20.19 -16.17 -5.77
C CYS A 409 20.77 -17.59 -5.89
N LYS A 410 20.31 -18.36 -6.88
CA LYS A 410 20.80 -19.73 -7.09
C LYS A 410 22.11 -19.79 -7.88
N THR A 411 22.31 -18.82 -8.77
CA THR A 411 23.49 -18.68 -9.62
C THR A 411 23.84 -17.19 -9.73
N GLU A 412 24.93 -16.88 -10.44
CA GLU A 412 25.35 -15.50 -10.69
C GLU A 412 24.33 -14.73 -11.57
N ASP A 413 23.50 -15.43 -12.36
CA ASP A 413 22.43 -14.82 -13.17
C ASP A 413 21.36 -14.20 -12.26
N VAL A 414 21.07 -12.93 -12.52
CA VAL A 414 20.02 -12.15 -11.84
C VAL A 414 18.63 -12.79 -11.96
N LYS A 415 18.37 -13.56 -13.03
CA LYS A 415 17.12 -14.32 -13.22
C LYS A 415 16.95 -15.49 -12.26
N SER A 416 18.01 -15.86 -11.53
CA SER A 416 17.95 -16.86 -10.45
C SER A 416 17.53 -16.28 -9.10
N CYS A 417 17.37 -14.95 -9.00
CA CYS A 417 16.92 -14.24 -7.82
C CYS A 417 15.42 -13.91 -7.93
N PRO A 418 14.62 -13.97 -6.84
CA PRO A 418 14.95 -14.53 -5.53
C PRO A 418 14.98 -16.06 -5.54
N TYR A 419 16.02 -16.65 -4.93
CA TYR A 419 16.10 -18.09 -4.67
C TYR A 419 15.71 -18.40 -3.22
N ARG A 420 14.68 -19.24 -3.06
CA ARG A 420 14.41 -19.90 -1.76
C ARG A 420 15.28 -21.15 -1.67
N PHE A 421 16.37 -21.02 -0.92
CA PHE A 421 17.25 -22.13 -0.55
C PHE A 421 16.65 -22.99 0.59
N ASN A 422 17.24 -24.16 0.83
CA ASN A 422 16.88 -25.08 1.90
C ASN A 422 17.82 -24.96 3.12
N LYS A 423 17.57 -25.72 4.20
CA LYS A 423 18.35 -25.64 5.45
C LYS A 423 19.78 -26.23 5.34
N GLN A 424 20.08 -26.95 4.28
CA GLN A 424 21.40 -27.53 4.00
C GLN A 424 22.29 -26.56 3.20
N GLU A 425 21.67 -25.57 2.54
CA GLU A 425 22.30 -24.48 1.82
C GLU A 425 22.56 -23.26 2.76
N GLU A 426 23.15 -23.43 3.96
CA GLU A 426 23.37 -22.28 4.86
C GLU A 426 24.59 -21.43 4.47
N VAL A 427 24.35 -20.14 4.27
CA VAL A 427 25.36 -19.06 4.35
C VAL A 427 24.96 -18.11 5.47
N THR A 428 25.91 -17.76 6.34
CA THR A 428 25.68 -16.87 7.48
C THR A 428 25.94 -15.42 7.08
N ILE A 429 24.92 -14.58 7.21
CA ILE A 429 25.07 -13.13 7.18
C ILE A 429 25.44 -12.69 8.60
N GLU A 430 26.72 -12.46 8.87
CA GLU A 430 27.22 -12.07 10.20
C GLU A 430 26.88 -10.62 10.53
N LYS A 431 26.97 -9.76 9.50
CA LYS A 431 26.63 -8.33 9.56
C LYS A 431 25.90 -7.95 8.28
N LEU A 432 24.84 -7.15 8.43
CA LEU A 432 24.16 -6.49 7.32
C LEU A 432 23.59 -5.17 7.83
N GLU A 433 23.98 -4.08 7.17
CA GLU A 433 23.44 -2.73 7.35
C GLU A 433 23.25 -2.11 5.96
N ILE A 434 22.07 -1.55 5.72
CA ILE A 434 21.67 -0.84 4.51
C ILE A 434 21.34 0.59 4.90
N GLU A 435 22.10 1.56 4.38
CA GLU A 435 21.78 2.98 4.47
C GLU A 435 21.17 3.44 3.13
N MET A 436 19.88 3.76 3.13
CA MET A 436 19.13 4.28 2.00
C MET A 436 19.04 5.80 2.12
N ARG A 437 19.44 6.53 1.07
CA ARG A 437 19.26 7.98 0.93
C ARG A 437 18.37 8.23 -0.27
N THR A 438 17.26 8.93 -0.07
CA THR A 438 16.11 8.88 -0.98
C THR A 438 15.26 10.15 -0.91
N HIS A 439 14.19 10.20 -1.72
CA HIS A 439 13.13 11.21 -1.72
C HIS A 439 12.63 11.52 -0.29
N GLN A 440 12.38 12.80 -0.01
CA GLN A 440 11.82 13.22 1.27
C GLN A 440 10.32 12.92 1.33
N ASN A 441 9.84 12.28 2.40
CA ASN A 441 8.42 12.25 2.66
C ASN A 441 7.85 13.66 2.92
N THR A 442 6.66 13.92 2.39
CA THR A 442 5.88 15.14 2.62
C THR A 442 4.47 14.75 3.05
N TYR A 443 4.03 15.28 4.18
CA TYR A 443 2.67 15.07 4.67
C TYR A 443 1.68 15.92 3.87
N ASN A 444 0.52 15.36 3.54
CA ASN A 444 -0.56 16.04 2.83
C ASN A 444 -1.69 16.34 3.82
N ASP A 445 -1.78 17.58 4.30
CA ASP A 445 -2.78 17.99 5.31
C ASP A 445 -4.23 17.77 4.84
N THR A 446 -4.51 17.92 3.54
CA THR A 446 -5.84 17.75 2.94
C THR A 446 -6.29 16.28 2.94
N LEU A 447 -5.36 15.35 2.71
CA LEU A 447 -5.63 13.90 2.73
C LEU A 447 -5.29 13.25 4.08
N GLN A 448 -4.69 14.00 5.01
CA GLN A 448 -4.19 13.56 6.32
C GLN A 448 -3.20 12.38 6.26
N CYS A 449 -2.37 12.34 5.22
CA CYS A 449 -1.52 11.19 4.95
C CYS A 449 -0.20 11.55 4.25
N ASP A 450 0.80 10.68 4.43
CA ASP A 450 2.13 10.80 3.84
C ASP A 450 2.14 10.52 2.33
N ASN A 451 2.94 11.28 1.58
CA ASN A 451 3.10 11.14 0.13
C ASN A 451 4.10 10.05 -0.26
N ILE A 452 4.94 9.60 0.69
CA ILE A 452 5.88 8.48 0.52
C ILE A 452 5.97 7.71 1.83
N GLU A 453 5.81 6.39 1.78
CA GLU A 453 5.96 5.49 2.94
C GLU A 453 7.10 4.48 2.71
N TYR A 454 7.83 4.11 3.76
CA TYR A 454 8.98 3.20 3.67
C TYR A 454 8.85 2.02 4.64
N PHE A 455 9.05 0.81 4.10
CA PHE A 455 8.83 -0.46 4.81
C PHE A 455 10.13 -1.27 4.97
N PRO A 456 10.49 -1.71 6.19
CA PRO A 456 11.57 -2.67 6.43
C PRO A 456 11.09 -4.08 6.05
N VAL A 457 11.46 -4.54 4.86
CA VAL A 457 10.97 -5.80 4.27
C VAL A 457 11.97 -6.94 4.45
N THR A 458 11.52 -8.06 5.03
CA THR A 458 12.36 -9.27 5.22
C THR A 458 11.61 -10.54 4.84
N VAL A 459 12.34 -11.53 4.32
CA VAL A 459 11.84 -12.89 4.04
C VAL A 459 12.91 -13.88 4.48
N ARG A 460 12.53 -14.90 5.25
CA ARG A 460 13.37 -16.06 5.55
C ARG A 460 13.01 -17.25 4.66
N TYR A 461 13.83 -18.30 4.60
CA TYR A 461 13.57 -19.48 3.74
C TYR A 461 12.26 -20.22 4.11
N ASN A 462 11.75 -20.04 5.33
CA ASN A 462 10.42 -20.50 5.78
C ASN A 462 9.26 -19.57 5.35
N LYS A 463 9.54 -18.55 4.53
CA LYS A 463 8.63 -17.52 3.98
C LYS A 463 8.09 -16.45 4.95
N PHE A 464 8.39 -16.54 6.24
CA PHE A 464 8.01 -15.52 7.22
C PHE A 464 9.03 -14.37 7.31
N PRO A 465 8.64 -13.19 7.84
CA PRO A 465 9.55 -12.17 8.33
C PRO A 465 10.67 -12.71 9.23
N LEU A 466 11.78 -11.99 9.26
CA LEU A 466 12.69 -11.96 10.41
C LEU A 466 12.01 -11.19 11.55
N SER A 467 11.99 -11.74 12.77
CA SER A 467 11.33 -11.09 13.91
C SER A 467 11.87 -9.67 14.15
N PRO A 468 11.03 -8.67 14.49
CA PRO A 468 11.46 -7.31 14.80
C PRO A 468 12.47 -7.17 15.95
N LYS A 469 12.64 -8.21 16.78
CA LYS A 469 13.68 -8.28 17.82
C LYS A 469 15.09 -8.47 17.23
N ASN A 470 15.19 -9.05 16.04
CA ASN A 470 16.43 -9.40 15.36
C ASN A 470 16.92 -8.33 14.36
N PHE A 471 16.21 -7.22 14.20
CA PHE A 471 16.62 -6.09 13.35
C PHE A 471 16.45 -4.73 14.03
N THR A 472 17.08 -3.70 13.46
CA THR A 472 16.88 -2.30 13.81
C THR A 472 16.57 -1.53 12.53
N TYR A 473 15.45 -0.82 12.52
CA TYR A 473 15.07 0.13 11.46
C TYR A 473 14.95 1.52 12.07
N THR A 474 15.63 2.51 11.49
CA THR A 474 15.56 3.92 11.93
C THR A 474 15.51 4.87 10.74
N ILE A 475 14.66 5.89 10.86
CA ILE A 475 14.56 7.00 9.93
C ILE A 475 15.28 8.19 10.58
N LYS A 476 16.34 8.70 9.95
CA LYS A 476 17.02 9.93 10.36
C LYS A 476 16.32 11.12 9.73
N GLN A 477 15.30 11.64 10.42
CA GLN A 477 14.93 13.04 10.24
C GLN A 477 16.10 13.93 10.66
N LYS A 478 16.24 15.11 10.05
CA LYS A 478 17.06 16.18 10.64
C LYS A 478 16.39 16.61 11.95
N ASP A 479 17.20 17.05 12.91
CA ASP A 479 16.69 17.57 14.18
C ASP A 479 15.63 18.65 13.94
N GLN A 480 14.55 18.61 14.72
CA GLN A 480 13.63 19.73 14.86
C GLN A 480 14.34 20.88 15.58
N GLN A 481 15.22 21.58 14.87
CA GLN A 481 15.80 22.80 15.38
C GLN A 481 14.68 23.82 15.56
N GLN A 482 14.45 24.19 16.82
CA GLN A 482 13.32 24.98 17.29
C GLN A 482 13.24 26.32 16.54
N CYS A 483 12.31 26.43 15.59
CA CYS A 483 12.14 27.63 14.76
C CYS A 483 11.58 28.78 15.58
N GLU A 484 12.46 29.55 16.22
CA GLU A 484 12.16 30.95 16.54
C GLU A 484 11.83 31.69 15.24
N THR A 485 10.72 32.43 15.23
CA THR A 485 10.33 33.22 14.07
C THR A 485 11.24 34.43 13.89
N LYS A 486 11.80 34.62 12.70
CA LYS A 486 11.93 35.95 12.08
C LYS A 486 12.23 35.96 10.58
N ASP A 487 11.63 36.95 9.94
CA ASP A 487 12.06 37.73 8.78
C ASP A 487 12.44 37.01 7.48
N GLN A 488 11.51 37.07 6.52
CA GLN A 488 11.76 36.84 5.09
C GLN A 488 12.53 38.01 4.48
N ASN A 489 13.63 37.76 3.75
CA ASN A 489 13.72 38.05 2.30
C ASN A 489 15.08 37.71 1.68
N THR A 490 15.13 37.70 0.33
CA THR A 490 16.35 37.64 -0.51
C THR A 490 17.28 36.45 -0.26
N ILE A 491 16.84 35.27 -0.70
CA ILE A 491 17.70 34.12 -1.06
C ILE A 491 17.44 33.80 -2.53
N SER A 492 18.49 33.66 -3.34
CA SER A 492 18.35 33.46 -4.79
C SER A 492 17.92 32.04 -5.15
N VAL A 493 17.38 31.84 -6.35
CA VAL A 493 16.89 30.53 -6.82
C VAL A 493 17.99 29.46 -6.77
N LEU A 494 19.22 29.80 -7.18
CA LEU A 494 20.40 28.93 -7.13
C LEU A 494 20.75 28.43 -5.70
N GLN A 495 20.44 29.21 -4.67
CA GLN A 495 20.64 28.76 -3.28
C GLN A 495 19.57 27.75 -2.83
N LYS A 496 18.37 27.73 -3.44
CA LYS A 496 17.37 26.68 -3.16
C LYS A 496 17.80 25.32 -3.71
N GLU A 497 18.44 25.27 -4.88
CA GLU A 497 18.87 23.98 -5.47
C GLU A 497 20.07 23.36 -4.73
N PHE A 498 20.99 24.19 -4.23
CA PHE A 498 22.03 23.74 -3.29
C PHE A 498 21.51 23.40 -1.89
N LEU A 499 20.27 23.76 -1.54
CA LEU A 499 19.55 23.24 -0.37
C LEU A 499 18.84 21.91 -0.69
N ASN A 500 18.17 21.77 -1.85
CA ASN A 500 17.46 20.54 -2.24
C ASN A 500 18.34 19.28 -2.16
N LYS A 501 19.63 19.35 -2.54
CA LYS A 501 20.56 18.19 -2.40
C LYS A 501 20.95 17.85 -0.95
N LYS A 502 20.59 18.67 0.04
CA LYS A 502 20.72 18.40 1.49
C LYS A 502 19.45 17.81 2.11
N ASP A 503 18.31 17.81 1.41
CA ASP A 503 17.00 17.44 1.94
C ASP A 503 16.55 16.06 1.43
N ARG A 504 17.48 15.09 1.42
CA ARG A 504 17.17 13.66 1.20
C ARG A 504 17.00 12.93 2.52
N GLU A 505 15.91 12.18 2.65
CA GLU A 505 15.63 11.35 3.81
C GLU A 505 16.63 10.18 3.87
N THR A 506 17.09 9.83 5.09
CA THR A 506 18.13 8.82 5.30
C THR A 506 17.63 7.75 6.25
N LEU A 507 17.45 6.54 5.73
CA LEU A 507 16.90 5.39 6.44
C LEU A 507 18.00 4.34 6.64
N ILE A 508 18.08 3.76 7.83
CA ILE A 508 19.05 2.71 8.15
C ILE A 508 18.29 1.45 8.56
N PHE A 509 18.62 0.33 7.91
CA PHE A 509 18.06 -0.97 8.22
C PHE A 509 19.18 -2.00 8.40
N LYS A 510 19.23 -2.66 9.56
CA LYS A 510 20.31 -3.60 9.91
C LYS A 510 19.85 -4.78 10.76
N ILE A 511 20.59 -5.88 10.71
CA ILE A 511 20.39 -7.03 11.63
C ILE A 511 21.07 -6.75 12.99
N ASN A 512 20.48 -7.28 14.06
CA ASN A 512 20.98 -7.14 15.44
C ASN A 512 21.90 -8.31 15.86
N ALA A 513 21.81 -9.44 15.15
CA ALA A 513 22.59 -10.66 15.37
C ALA A 513 22.73 -11.43 14.04
N PRO A 514 23.76 -12.29 13.87
CA PRO A 514 23.96 -13.09 12.65
C PRO A 514 22.73 -13.89 12.23
N GLN A 515 22.46 -13.99 10.92
CA GLN A 515 21.31 -14.70 10.37
C GLN A 515 21.75 -15.68 9.26
N ASN A 516 21.31 -16.93 9.35
CA ASN A 516 21.48 -17.98 8.34
C ASN A 516 20.24 -18.20 7.45
N GLU A 517 19.10 -17.58 7.78
CA GLU A 517 17.80 -17.91 7.17
C GLU A 517 17.32 -16.92 6.08
N ILE A 518 18.01 -15.80 5.84
CA ILE A 518 17.51 -14.67 5.02
C ILE A 518 17.48 -15.00 3.52
N VAL A 519 16.30 -14.96 2.90
CA VAL A 519 16.12 -14.98 1.44
C VAL A 519 16.06 -13.55 0.86
N ALA A 520 15.47 -12.61 1.61
CA ALA A 520 15.48 -11.19 1.24
C ALA A 520 15.52 -10.29 2.48
N PHE A 521 16.23 -9.17 2.41
CA PHE A 521 16.31 -8.15 3.45
C PHE A 521 16.52 -6.78 2.79
N GLY A 522 15.67 -5.80 3.07
CA GLY A 522 15.80 -4.50 2.45
C GLY A 522 14.80 -3.45 2.92
N ILE A 523 14.93 -2.27 2.35
CA ILE A 523 13.96 -1.17 2.50
C ILE A 523 13.22 -1.07 1.18
N TRP A 524 11.89 -1.11 1.22
CA TRP A 524 11.03 -0.85 0.06
C TRP A 524 10.14 0.36 0.35
N GLY A 525 10.25 1.38 -0.51
CA GLY A 525 9.48 2.60 -0.45
C GLY A 525 8.38 2.64 -1.50
N ARG A 526 7.25 3.24 -1.12
CA ARG A 526 6.07 3.43 -1.96
C ARG A 526 5.84 4.93 -2.18
N ILE A 527 6.00 5.38 -3.42
CA ILE A 527 5.93 6.80 -3.80
C ILE A 527 4.58 7.04 -4.50
N TYR A 528 3.59 7.53 -3.75
CA TYR A 528 2.22 7.67 -4.25
C TYR A 528 2.07 8.78 -5.30
N THR A 529 2.90 9.83 -5.20
CA THR A 529 2.92 10.96 -6.14
C THR A 529 3.44 10.62 -7.55
N ARG A 530 3.78 9.35 -7.83
CA ARG A 530 4.12 8.83 -9.16
C ARG A 530 3.02 7.96 -9.78
N ASP A 531 1.90 7.77 -9.08
CA ASP A 531 0.75 7.01 -9.60
C ASP A 531 -0.19 7.89 -10.45
N GLN A 532 0.12 9.18 -10.59
CA GLN A 532 -0.71 10.22 -11.20
C GLN A 532 0.10 11.03 -12.21
N TYR A 533 -0.58 11.58 -13.21
CA TYR A 533 0.00 12.57 -14.12
C TYR A 533 0.36 13.86 -13.36
N ARG A 534 1.60 14.30 -13.52
CA ARG A 534 2.02 15.66 -13.15
C ARG A 534 1.70 16.60 -14.29
N TYR A 535 1.62 17.90 -14.03
CA TYR A 535 1.28 18.89 -15.06
C TYR A 535 2.33 19.97 -15.16
N ARG A 536 2.74 20.29 -16.39
CA ARG A 536 3.67 21.39 -16.68
C ARG A 536 3.03 22.39 -17.61
N ALA A 537 3.13 23.66 -17.26
CA ALA A 537 2.81 24.77 -18.15
C ALA A 537 4.02 25.02 -19.08
N GLY A 538 3.76 25.27 -20.36
CA GLY A 538 4.79 25.54 -21.35
C GLY A 538 4.35 26.57 -22.39
N VAL A 539 5.30 27.40 -22.82
CA VAL A 539 5.12 28.38 -23.89
C VAL A 539 6.21 28.21 -24.94
N PHE A 540 5.87 28.37 -26.21
CA PHE A 540 6.79 28.28 -27.35
C PHE A 540 6.34 29.20 -28.47
N SER A 541 7.28 29.76 -29.23
CA SER A 541 7.00 30.61 -30.41
C SER A 541 8.18 30.52 -31.37
N GLY A 542 8.10 29.61 -32.34
CA GLY A 542 9.24 29.23 -33.16
C GLY A 542 8.88 28.24 -34.27
N VAL A 543 9.89 27.68 -34.92
CA VAL A 543 9.77 26.65 -35.96
C VAL A 543 9.99 25.28 -35.33
N ARG A 544 9.07 24.34 -35.55
CA ARG A 544 9.20 22.95 -35.09
C ARG A 544 9.31 21.96 -36.25
N SER A 545 9.99 20.84 -36.04
CA SER A 545 9.88 19.67 -36.91
C SER A 545 8.62 18.85 -36.66
N TYR A 546 8.16 18.19 -37.73
CA TYR A 546 7.12 17.18 -37.77
C TYR A 546 7.77 15.87 -38.20
N SER A 547 8.36 15.17 -37.24
CA SER A 547 9.03 13.86 -37.41
C SER A 547 10.13 13.83 -38.49
N GLY A 548 10.81 14.96 -38.72
CA GLY A 548 11.85 15.10 -39.75
C GLY A 548 11.34 15.17 -41.19
N VAL A 549 10.02 15.13 -41.42
CA VAL A 549 9.40 15.14 -42.76
C VAL A 549 9.16 16.58 -43.26
N ALA A 550 8.79 17.48 -42.36
CA ALA A 550 8.54 18.88 -42.65
C ALA A 550 8.76 19.75 -41.39
N THR A 551 8.92 21.05 -41.58
CA THR A 551 9.01 22.05 -40.50
C THR A 551 7.90 23.09 -40.62
N GLY A 552 7.47 23.64 -39.49
CA GLY A 552 6.36 24.61 -39.46
C GLY A 552 6.42 25.59 -38.31
N GLY A 553 6.04 26.84 -38.59
CA GLY A 553 5.97 27.92 -37.61
C GLY A 553 4.76 27.75 -36.69
N VAL A 554 5.01 27.70 -35.39
CA VAL A 554 3.98 27.52 -34.36
C VAL A 554 4.14 28.49 -33.19
N ARG A 555 3.03 28.81 -32.54
CA ARG A 555 2.97 29.47 -31.24
C ARG A 555 2.12 28.60 -30.31
N ILE A 556 2.58 28.33 -29.10
CA ILE A 556 1.89 27.45 -28.17
C ILE A 556 1.93 28.06 -26.77
N CYS A 557 0.81 28.02 -26.06
CA CYS A 557 0.71 28.34 -24.64
C CYS A 557 -0.27 27.34 -24.02
N GLY A 558 0.23 26.45 -23.14
CA GLY A 558 -0.54 25.27 -22.74
C GLY A 558 -0.09 24.63 -21.44
N VAL A 559 -0.94 23.76 -20.91
CA VAL A 559 -0.67 22.84 -19.81
C VAL A 559 -0.75 21.41 -20.35
N TYR A 560 0.24 20.59 -19.99
CA TYR A 560 0.41 19.22 -20.49
C TYR A 560 0.58 18.25 -19.32
N ALA A 561 -0.02 17.08 -19.43
CA ALA A 561 0.25 15.94 -18.55
C ALA A 561 1.65 15.36 -18.84
N CYS A 562 2.35 14.96 -17.78
CA CYS A 562 3.68 14.36 -17.80
C CYS A 562 3.71 13.18 -16.82
N ILE A 563 4.38 12.07 -17.17
CA ILE A 563 4.44 10.89 -16.30
C ILE A 563 5.49 10.99 -15.18
N ASN A 564 6.43 11.95 -15.26
CA ASN A 564 7.36 12.25 -14.18
C ASN A 564 7.83 13.73 -14.23
N GLU A 565 9.01 14.05 -13.67
CA GLU A 565 9.54 15.42 -13.60
C GLU A 565 10.45 15.82 -14.77
N THR A 566 10.87 14.90 -15.66
CA THR A 566 11.63 15.29 -16.85
C THR A 566 10.72 15.97 -17.87
N ARG A 567 11.24 17.00 -18.55
CA ARG A 567 10.53 17.68 -19.64
C ARG A 567 10.15 16.73 -20.78
N SER A 568 11.01 15.74 -21.04
CA SER A 568 10.77 14.67 -22.03
C SER A 568 9.55 13.81 -21.73
N SER A 569 9.13 13.68 -20.46
CA SER A 569 7.99 12.87 -20.06
C SER A 569 6.62 13.51 -20.31
N CYS A 570 6.59 14.76 -20.78
CA CYS A 570 5.38 15.52 -21.04
C CYS A 570 4.79 15.18 -22.42
N GLY A 571 3.53 14.76 -22.43
CA GLY A 571 2.88 14.19 -23.62
C GLY A 571 3.12 12.68 -23.79
N GLU A 572 3.82 12.03 -22.87
CA GLU A 572 3.81 10.56 -22.71
C GLU A 572 2.60 10.11 -21.88
N ARG A 573 2.05 8.93 -22.19
CA ARG A 573 0.95 8.31 -21.42
C ARG A 573 1.51 7.26 -20.46
N LEU A 574 0.89 7.12 -19.29
CA LEU A 574 1.04 5.92 -18.45
C LEU A 574 0.72 4.67 -19.30
N SER A 575 1.46 3.58 -19.12
CA SER A 575 1.38 2.44 -20.06
C SER A 575 0.03 1.72 -20.05
N THR A 576 -0.76 1.93 -19.00
CA THR A 576 -2.15 1.46 -18.87
C THR A 576 -3.02 2.59 -18.32
N TYR A 577 -4.24 2.75 -18.87
CA TYR A 577 -5.22 3.70 -18.34
C TYR A 577 -5.71 3.26 -16.95
N ILE A 578 -5.69 4.21 -16.02
CA ILE A 578 -6.15 4.08 -14.64
C ILE A 578 -7.00 5.33 -14.37
N ALA A 579 -8.25 5.15 -13.97
CA ALA A 579 -9.16 6.26 -13.66
C ALA A 579 -8.63 7.09 -12.47
N ASN A 580 -8.97 8.38 -12.41
CA ASN A 580 -8.55 9.31 -11.35
C ASN A 580 -7.02 9.49 -11.22
N THR A 581 -6.27 9.27 -12.30
CA THR A 581 -4.82 9.58 -12.37
C THR A 581 -4.52 11.00 -12.83
N THR A 582 -5.54 11.76 -13.23
CA THR A 582 -5.43 13.17 -13.63
C THR A 582 -5.69 14.12 -12.47
N GLY A 583 -5.09 15.31 -12.53
CA GLY A 583 -5.40 16.40 -11.59
C GLY A 583 -6.81 16.95 -11.83
N ILE A 584 -7.56 17.18 -10.74
CA ILE A 584 -8.83 17.91 -10.79
C ILE A 584 -8.50 19.40 -10.74
N PHE A 585 -8.74 20.10 -11.85
CA PHE A 585 -8.52 21.54 -11.95
C PHE A 585 -9.78 22.28 -11.47
N GLU A 586 -9.78 22.76 -10.23
CA GLU A 586 -10.89 23.58 -9.72
C GLU A 586 -11.05 24.90 -10.49
N GLU A 587 -9.93 25.49 -10.90
CA GLU A 587 -9.84 26.57 -11.88
C GLU A 587 -8.68 26.28 -12.84
N LEU A 588 -8.89 26.52 -14.14
CA LEU A 588 -7.82 26.53 -15.15
C LEU A 588 -8.15 27.57 -16.22
N VAL A 589 -7.34 28.64 -16.25
CA VAL A 589 -7.42 29.72 -17.24
C VAL A 589 -6.07 29.90 -17.91
N ILE A 590 -6.04 29.88 -19.24
CA ILE A 590 -4.88 30.23 -20.06
C ILE A 590 -5.17 31.56 -20.76
N THR A 591 -4.30 32.55 -20.59
CA THR A 591 -4.35 33.83 -21.30
C THR A 591 -3.07 34.04 -22.08
N ALA A 592 -3.11 33.82 -23.40
CA ALA A 592 -2.00 34.07 -24.30
C ALA A 592 -2.10 35.44 -24.96
N ARG A 593 -0.98 36.17 -25.06
CA ARG A 593 -0.86 37.41 -25.83
C ARG A 593 -0.06 37.11 -27.08
N MET A 594 -0.66 37.22 -28.25
CA MET A 594 0.01 36.96 -29.53
C MET A 594 -0.10 38.19 -30.44
N PRO A 595 0.85 38.43 -31.36
CA PRO A 595 0.69 39.46 -32.38
C PRO A 595 -0.63 39.30 -33.14
N THR A 596 -1.33 40.41 -33.40
CA THR A 596 -2.53 40.41 -34.25
C THR A 596 -2.17 39.90 -35.64
N PRO A 597 -2.90 38.93 -36.21
CA PRO A 597 -2.62 38.46 -37.56
C PRO A 597 -2.71 39.57 -38.61
N VAL A 598 -1.90 39.44 -39.66
CA VAL A 598 -1.86 40.39 -40.77
C VAL A 598 -2.45 39.75 -42.03
N VAL A 599 -3.39 40.44 -42.68
CA VAL A 599 -4.00 39.95 -43.93
C VAL A 599 -2.99 39.98 -45.07
N VAL A 600 -2.69 38.82 -45.63
CA VAL A 600 -1.89 38.65 -46.85
C VAL A 600 -2.82 38.85 -48.04
N TYR A 601 -2.91 40.09 -48.55
CA TYR A 601 -3.86 40.49 -49.59
C TYR A 601 -3.86 39.58 -50.84
N GLU A 602 -2.68 39.13 -51.29
CA GLU A 602 -2.50 38.24 -52.45
C GLU A 602 -3.19 36.87 -52.27
N LEU A 603 -3.36 36.43 -51.03
CA LEU A 603 -3.95 35.14 -50.66
C LEU A 603 -5.32 35.28 -49.97
N SER A 604 -5.76 36.51 -49.67
CA SER A 604 -7.00 36.82 -48.95
C SER A 604 -7.17 36.06 -47.62
N THR A 605 -6.06 35.84 -46.90
CA THR A 605 -6.00 35.11 -45.61
C THR A 605 -5.08 35.79 -44.61
N ASP A 606 -5.25 35.49 -43.33
CA ASP A 606 -4.34 35.89 -42.25
C ASP A 606 -2.99 35.15 -42.34
N ASP A 607 -1.88 35.81 -41.98
CA ASP A 607 -0.52 35.24 -41.88
C ASP A 607 -0.36 34.19 -40.77
N SER A 608 -1.28 34.21 -39.81
CA SER A 608 -1.25 33.42 -38.58
C SER A 608 -2.66 33.22 -38.02
N ILE A 609 -2.86 32.10 -37.31
CA ILE A 609 -4.17 31.71 -36.76
C ILE A 609 -3.96 30.96 -35.44
N VAL A 610 -4.92 31.05 -34.52
CA VAL A 610 -4.85 30.45 -33.17
C VAL A 610 -6.12 29.66 -32.86
N TYR A 611 -5.94 28.42 -32.45
CA TYR A 611 -6.99 27.46 -32.10
C TYR A 611 -6.92 27.08 -30.61
N PRO A 612 -8.06 26.93 -29.92
CA PRO A 612 -8.10 26.15 -28.69
C PRO A 612 -7.89 24.67 -29.05
N VAL A 613 -6.98 23.99 -28.36
CA VAL A 613 -6.76 22.55 -28.49
C VAL A 613 -6.79 21.90 -27.11
N THR A 614 -7.52 20.79 -27.01
CA THR A 614 -7.71 20.05 -25.76
C THR A 614 -7.58 18.55 -26.01
N SER A 615 -7.24 17.82 -24.96
CA SER A 615 -7.24 16.36 -24.95
C SER A 615 -7.55 15.86 -23.55
N ASN A 616 -8.45 14.90 -23.44
CA ASN A 616 -8.56 14.04 -22.25
C ASN A 616 -7.59 12.84 -22.35
N VAL A 617 -7.48 12.05 -21.29
CA VAL A 617 -6.63 10.84 -21.26
C VAL A 617 -7.00 9.76 -22.27
N ALA A 618 -8.18 9.82 -22.91
CA ALA A 618 -8.56 8.94 -24.03
C ALA A 618 -8.02 9.44 -25.39
N ILE A 619 -7.25 10.53 -25.41
CA ILE A 619 -6.76 11.23 -26.62
C ILE A 619 -7.91 11.82 -27.45
N MET A 620 -9.05 12.14 -26.81
CA MET A 620 -10.19 12.78 -27.45
C MET A 620 -10.25 14.27 -27.08
N PRO A 621 -10.62 15.17 -28.01
CA PRO A 621 -10.92 16.56 -27.68
C PRO A 621 -12.09 16.66 -26.69
N LEU A 622 -12.05 17.68 -25.83
CA LEU A 622 -13.18 18.01 -24.95
C LEU A 622 -14.35 18.58 -25.77
N GLU A 623 -15.58 18.36 -25.29
CA GLU A 623 -16.76 18.97 -25.89
C GLU A 623 -16.73 20.50 -25.75
N SER A 624 -17.33 21.22 -26.70
CA SER A 624 -17.39 22.69 -26.70
C SER A 624 -18.19 23.31 -25.55
N LYS A 625 -18.83 22.49 -24.70
CA LYS A 625 -19.48 22.90 -23.44
C LYS A 625 -18.52 22.85 -22.22
N GLU A 626 -17.40 22.15 -22.33
CA GLU A 626 -16.46 21.84 -21.24
C GLU A 626 -15.31 22.84 -21.11
N TYR A 627 -15.24 23.80 -22.02
CA TYR A 627 -14.36 24.95 -21.96
C TYR A 627 -14.99 26.16 -22.65
N THR A 628 -14.52 27.36 -22.34
CA THR A 628 -14.82 28.57 -23.11
C THR A 628 -13.55 29.10 -23.77
N TYR A 629 -13.71 29.80 -24.89
CA TYR A 629 -12.63 30.45 -25.63
C TYR A 629 -13.09 31.82 -26.13
N THR A 630 -12.29 32.85 -25.89
CA THR A 630 -12.51 34.22 -26.36
C THR A 630 -11.24 34.80 -26.93
N LYS A 631 -11.38 35.75 -27.87
CA LYS A 631 -10.27 36.54 -28.41
C LYS A 631 -10.64 38.02 -28.48
N VAL A 632 -9.75 38.90 -28.06
CA VAL A 632 -9.94 40.37 -28.08
C VAL A 632 -8.69 41.02 -28.67
N ALA A 633 -8.87 41.80 -29.74
CA ALA A 633 -7.77 42.49 -30.42
C ALA A 633 -7.52 43.89 -29.82
N TYR A 634 -6.26 44.20 -29.54
CA TYR A 634 -5.78 45.49 -29.02
C TYR A 634 -4.63 45.98 -29.91
N ASN A 635 -4.96 46.71 -30.97
CA ASN A 635 -4.00 47.16 -31.99
C ASN A 635 -3.15 45.99 -32.52
N ASN A 636 -1.87 45.94 -32.15
CA ASN A 636 -0.89 44.96 -32.64
C ASN A 636 -0.87 43.64 -31.85
N VAL A 637 -1.70 43.47 -30.81
CA VAL A 637 -1.77 42.25 -29.99
C VAL A 637 -3.20 41.73 -29.88
N THR A 638 -3.43 40.46 -30.21
CA THR A 638 -4.65 39.74 -29.83
C THR A 638 -4.40 39.01 -28.51
N VAL A 639 -5.31 39.23 -27.55
CA VAL A 639 -5.38 38.46 -26.30
C VAL A 639 -6.36 37.31 -26.53
N HIS A 640 -5.88 36.10 -26.31
CA HIS A 640 -6.64 34.86 -26.40
C HIS A 640 -6.80 34.29 -24.99
N THR A 641 -8.05 34.12 -24.53
CA THR A 641 -8.34 33.57 -23.20
C THR A 641 -9.16 32.30 -23.34
N MET A 642 -8.76 31.25 -22.63
CA MET A 642 -9.37 29.94 -22.66
C MET A 642 -9.51 29.41 -21.23
N MET A 643 -10.71 28.96 -20.85
CA MET A 643 -11.04 28.56 -19.47
C MET A 643 -11.75 27.20 -19.46
N LEU A 644 -11.31 26.30 -18.59
CA LEU A 644 -11.97 25.01 -18.37
C LEU A 644 -13.28 25.21 -17.58
N THR A 645 -14.36 24.53 -17.96
CA THR A 645 -15.63 24.53 -17.22
C THR A 645 -15.97 23.16 -16.62
N ASN A 646 -15.53 22.06 -17.23
CA ASN A 646 -15.61 20.73 -16.60
C ASN A 646 -14.31 20.38 -15.85
N LYS A 647 -14.33 20.49 -14.52
CA LYS A 647 -13.19 20.10 -13.67
C LYS A 647 -12.89 18.60 -13.63
N PHE A 648 -13.81 17.75 -14.12
CA PHE A 648 -13.68 16.30 -14.18
C PHE A 648 -13.33 15.77 -15.58
N ALA A 649 -12.84 16.63 -16.48
CA ALA A 649 -12.56 16.31 -17.89
C ALA A 649 -11.39 15.32 -18.16
N GLU A 650 -10.91 14.60 -17.13
CA GLU A 650 -9.66 13.80 -17.11
C GLU A 650 -8.57 14.34 -18.04
N LEU A 651 -8.10 15.55 -17.70
CA LEU A 651 -7.34 16.39 -18.61
C LEU A 651 -5.93 15.84 -18.91
N TYR A 652 -5.60 15.76 -20.19
CA TYR A 652 -4.28 15.35 -20.69
C TYR A 652 -3.52 16.52 -21.34
N SER A 653 -4.21 17.39 -22.07
CA SER A 653 -3.67 18.68 -22.50
C SER A 653 -4.75 19.76 -22.65
N PHE A 654 -4.35 21.00 -22.40
CA PHE A 654 -5.19 22.19 -22.54
C PHE A 654 -4.31 23.33 -23.03
N ALA A 655 -4.47 23.78 -24.27
CA ALA A 655 -3.57 24.74 -24.87
C ALA A 655 -4.22 25.64 -25.91
N LEU A 656 -3.63 26.81 -26.10
CA LEU A 656 -3.79 27.65 -27.29
C LEU A 656 -2.64 27.30 -28.24
N TRP A 657 -2.97 26.71 -29.38
CA TRP A 657 -2.03 26.35 -30.44
C TRP A 657 -2.30 27.18 -31.69
N GLY A 658 -1.29 27.89 -32.18
CA GLY A 658 -1.37 28.70 -33.37
C GLY A 658 -0.30 28.38 -34.40
N ARG A 659 -0.58 28.71 -35.65
CA ARG A 659 0.34 28.62 -36.79
C ARG A 659 0.83 29.99 -37.22
N ARG A 660 2.04 30.04 -37.77
CA ARG A 660 2.63 31.18 -38.46
C ARG A 660 3.18 30.71 -39.81
N PHE A 661 2.39 30.90 -40.87
CA PHE A 661 2.67 30.30 -42.18
C PHE A 661 3.94 30.85 -42.83
N ALA A 662 4.28 32.12 -42.57
CA ALA A 662 5.48 32.78 -43.07
C ALA A 662 6.84 32.18 -42.59
N THR A 663 6.80 31.15 -41.73
CA THR A 663 8.00 30.42 -41.25
C THR A 663 7.89 28.90 -41.45
N ASP A 664 6.92 28.43 -42.22
CA ASP A 664 6.88 27.02 -42.63
C ASP A 664 8.04 26.72 -43.61
N GLY A 665 8.62 25.52 -43.52
CA GLY A 665 9.78 25.10 -44.32
C GLY A 665 11.14 25.70 -43.91
N GLN A 666 11.21 26.51 -42.85
CA GLN A 666 12.49 26.99 -42.28
C GLN A 666 13.16 25.91 -41.43
N VAL A 667 14.43 26.11 -41.05
CA VAL A 667 15.13 25.20 -40.11
C VAL A 667 14.38 25.18 -38.77
N GLU A 668 14.28 24.03 -38.11
CA GLU A 668 13.69 23.97 -36.77
C GLU A 668 14.54 24.70 -35.74
N ASP A 669 13.89 25.38 -34.78
CA ASP A 669 14.60 25.97 -33.66
C ASP A 669 15.19 24.84 -32.79
N PRO A 670 16.43 24.99 -32.28
CA PRO A 670 17.06 23.97 -31.47
C PRO A 670 16.23 23.69 -30.21
N PRO A 671 16.22 22.44 -29.70
CA PRO A 671 15.63 22.14 -28.40
C PRO A 671 16.22 23.07 -27.35
N ILE A 672 15.37 23.83 -26.65
CA ILE A 672 15.78 24.58 -25.45
C ILE A 672 16.38 23.53 -24.50
N PRO A 673 17.65 23.65 -24.07
CA PRO A 673 18.25 22.68 -23.16
C PRO A 673 17.38 22.50 -21.91
N ASP A 674 17.30 21.27 -21.39
CA ASP A 674 17.36 21.12 -19.93
C ASP A 674 18.77 21.58 -19.51
N GLU A 675 18.90 22.38 -18.46
CA GLU A 675 20.17 23.03 -18.12
C GLU A 675 21.24 22.00 -17.71
N GLU A 676 22.01 21.54 -18.71
CA GLU A 676 23.35 21.05 -18.45
C GLU A 676 24.16 22.20 -17.85
N ILE A 677 24.70 21.96 -16.65
CA ILE A 677 25.62 22.89 -16.02
C ILE A 677 26.93 22.83 -16.80
N GLU A 678 27.09 23.69 -17.80
CA GLU A 678 28.32 23.79 -18.60
C GLU A 678 29.51 24.16 -17.71
N THR A 679 30.30 23.16 -17.31
CA THR A 679 31.51 23.35 -16.50
C THR A 679 32.74 23.71 -17.36
N SER A 680 32.60 24.72 -18.22
CA SER A 680 33.68 25.38 -18.99
C SER A 680 33.12 26.61 -19.72
N GLU A 681 33.86 27.68 -20.00
CA GLU A 681 35.32 27.81 -20.09
C GLU A 681 35.91 28.91 -19.18
N THR A 682 37.17 28.71 -18.77
CA THR A 682 38.02 29.81 -18.25
C THR A 682 38.45 30.74 -19.40
N PRO A 683 38.38 32.08 -19.25
CA PRO A 683 38.94 33.00 -20.23
C PRO A 683 40.47 32.83 -20.36
N THR A 684 40.93 32.25 -21.47
CA THR A 684 42.36 32.07 -21.79
C THR A 684 42.96 33.35 -22.35
N THR A 685 43.14 34.35 -21.48
CA THR A 685 43.87 35.57 -21.84
C THR A 685 45.34 35.24 -22.18
N PRO A 686 45.87 35.61 -23.36
CA PRO A 686 47.27 35.35 -23.69
C PRO A 686 48.21 36.12 -22.75
N ALA A 687 49.24 35.46 -22.23
CA ALA A 687 50.24 36.11 -21.40
C ALA A 687 51.16 37.02 -22.23
N PRO A 688 51.30 38.32 -21.88
CA PRO A 688 52.43 39.12 -22.32
C PRO A 688 53.74 38.51 -21.78
N GLY A 689 54.81 38.57 -22.56
CA GLY A 689 56.08 37.90 -22.24
C GLY A 689 56.74 38.38 -20.95
N ALA A 690 57.45 37.48 -20.29
CA ALA A 690 58.14 37.77 -19.03
C ALA A 690 59.33 38.74 -19.22
N SER A 691 59.36 39.85 -18.46
CA SER A 691 60.57 40.35 -17.78
C SER A 691 60.32 41.60 -16.92
N THR A 692 61.24 41.82 -15.98
CA THR A 692 61.49 43.03 -15.17
C THR A 692 60.62 43.29 -13.92
N VAL A 693 61.26 44.02 -12.98
CA VAL A 693 60.74 44.61 -11.73
C VAL A 693 60.24 43.63 -10.65
N HIS A 694 61.18 42.85 -10.13
CA HIS A 694 61.35 42.82 -8.67
C HIS A 694 61.79 44.22 -8.17
N LEU A 695 61.50 44.51 -6.89
CA LEU A 695 61.95 45.69 -6.12
C LEU A 695 61.12 46.99 -6.29
N LEU A 696 61.00 47.71 -5.16
CA LEU A 696 60.13 48.87 -4.88
C LEU A 696 58.61 48.53 -4.93
N ASN A 697 57.79 48.89 -3.94
CA ASN A 697 57.98 49.88 -2.88
C ASN A 697 57.78 49.32 -1.45
N LYS A 698 58.59 49.82 -0.51
CA LYS A 698 58.15 50.00 0.89
C LYS A 698 57.41 51.35 0.98
N LEU A 699 56.84 51.67 2.15
CA LEU A 699 55.91 52.79 2.40
C LEU A 699 54.53 52.54 1.75
N LEU A 700 53.38 52.69 2.40
CA LEU A 700 53.05 52.95 3.82
C LEU A 700 52.07 51.83 4.25
N LEU A 701 52.12 51.17 5.42
CA LEU A 701 52.21 51.65 6.80
C LEU A 701 50.99 52.49 7.26
N THR A 702 50.17 51.88 8.14
CA THR A 702 49.30 52.51 9.17
C THR A 702 48.35 53.66 8.78
N CYS A 703 47.04 53.43 8.96
CA CYS A 703 46.12 54.32 9.67
C CYS A 703 44.86 53.56 10.15
N PHE A 704 44.41 53.84 11.39
CA PHE A 704 43.04 53.83 11.94
C PHE A 704 41.98 52.81 11.41
N ILE A 705 41.32 51.94 12.19
CA ILE A 705 40.90 51.91 13.62
C ILE A 705 39.88 53.01 14.02
N VAL A 706 38.86 52.61 14.80
CA VAL A 706 37.82 53.42 15.50
C VAL A 706 36.49 53.62 14.71
N PHE A 707 35.39 53.69 15.47
CA PHE A 707 33.96 53.79 15.11
C PHE A 707 33.33 52.50 14.54
N VAL A 708 32.51 51.71 15.26
CA VAL A 708 31.54 51.91 16.38
C VAL A 708 30.18 52.49 15.96
N CYS A 709 29.16 51.63 16.14
CA CYS A 709 27.71 51.83 16.27
C CYS A 709 27.07 53.19 15.96
N ILE A 710 26.15 53.20 14.98
CA ILE A 710 24.84 53.86 15.08
C ILE A 710 23.77 52.85 14.64
N ARG A 711 22.58 52.89 15.26
CA ARG A 711 21.40 52.07 14.91
C ARG A 711 20.52 52.79 13.88
N LEU A 712 19.82 52.01 13.05
CA LEU A 712 18.35 52.00 13.03
C LEU A 712 17.85 50.60 12.64
#